data_AF-A0A0Q4JYA6-F1
#
_entry.id   AF-A0A0Q4JYA6-F1
#
_cell.length_a   1.000
_cell.length_b   1.000
_cell.length_c   1.000
_cell.angle_alpha   90.00
_cell.angle_beta   90.00
_cell.angle_gamma   90.00
#
_symmetry.space_group_name_H-M   'P 1'
#
loop_
_entity.id
_entity.type
_entity.pdbx_description
1 polymer ?
#
loop_
_entity_poly.entity_id
_entity_poly.type
_entity_poly.pdbx_seq_one_letter_code
_entity_poly.pdbx_strand_id
1 'polypeptide(L)'
;MSLHAQDDPALRAAQEERLRAVWKAPQGIFLRWTDCNNNRVGAWYTLTAFGFMLFAGVLALIMRTQLAVPENDLVSANSFNQLFTLHGSMMMFLFAVPMFEAVSIILLPQLLGARDLPFPRLSAFGYWSFLIGGVFVGGSIFFNAAPDGGWFMYPPLTTRTDLSGLGADIWMLGLSFIEVSSVAAAVELIVGVLKCRPPGMRLNLMPLYAWYILVVAVMILFAFPPLIAGDVLFEMERLLNWPFFDAARGGDPLLWQHLFWIFGHPEVYIVFLPSIALFAMMIPTFAQRHLLGYPWIVLAAVGTAFLSFGLWVHHMFATGLPKISLAFFSAASEAVAIPTGIQIFAFIATLWAGKVKWSTPLLYASGSLAIFVIGGLTGVMVAIAPFDWQAHDTYFVVAHLHYVLIGGTLLPLFGGLYYYWPLITGKKLSDRMGRTAFWMLFVGANLTFFPMHFSGLYGMPRRVFTYPSELGIDYLNLASTIGAYLFALGTLVVCIDLARSPWRPKAVRNPWHAGTLEWLAHPDDEDWGIRSVPLIESRYPIWDQKDFVRKVDEGRFFLPDAEEGRRETIVTTVLDARPLFVVRLGTPGWIPMLTAIALGSVFILTTYHLYWWSLAGAIATLGFVLYWLWTGTAEIPEKPSKPIGHGIELPLYVSGSAAPGWWAMFITMMADATAFSGLVFGYYFFWTVHPEFPPSGPGMDGPGTFWPMVALGVAAVSWIATVAARESNRRGGVTAARGLLALGILASLAGIWAGLQGPLTTGLDPELHSYPAIVWVLVIWTTAHAGVGAIMQGYTLARSIAGRMTPTYDADLRNITVYQHFMALTAIVTYATIGLFPGVA
;
A
#
# COMPACT_ATOMS: atom_id res chain seq x y z
N MET A 1 23.47 27.74 -16.39
CA MET A 1 23.63 28.88 -15.47
C MET A 1 24.95 28.74 -14.71
N SER A 2 25.77 29.80 -14.68
CA SER A 2 27.01 29.87 -13.89
C SER A 2 26.69 30.08 -12.39
N LEU A 3 27.54 29.60 -11.48
CA LEU A 3 27.43 29.85 -10.02
C LEU A 3 27.30 31.34 -9.68
N HIS A 4 27.88 32.21 -10.53
CA HIS A 4 27.87 33.66 -10.37
C HIS A 4 26.54 34.32 -10.74
N ALA A 5 25.69 33.63 -11.53
CA ALA A 5 24.39 34.19 -11.91
C ALA A 5 23.46 34.32 -10.69
N GLN A 6 23.62 33.44 -9.69
CA GLN A 6 22.84 33.48 -8.44
C GLN A 6 23.32 34.56 -7.46
N ASP A 7 24.40 35.27 -7.77
CA ASP A 7 24.84 36.41 -6.96
C ASP A 7 23.91 37.64 -7.15
N ASP A 8 23.13 37.69 -8.25
CA ASP A 8 22.10 38.71 -8.50
C ASP A 8 20.82 38.44 -7.66
N PRO A 9 20.48 39.29 -6.68
CA PRO A 9 19.26 39.13 -5.90
C PRO A 9 17.97 39.30 -6.71
N ALA A 10 17.97 40.13 -7.76
CA ALA A 10 16.78 40.38 -8.58
C ALA A 10 16.42 39.14 -9.40
N LEU A 11 17.43 38.47 -9.95
CA LEU A 11 17.27 37.19 -10.62
C LEU A 11 16.70 36.14 -9.66
N ARG A 12 17.28 35.99 -8.46
CA ARG A 12 16.77 35.06 -7.45
C ARG A 12 15.30 35.31 -7.13
N ALA A 13 14.91 36.56 -6.88
CA ALA A 13 13.52 36.91 -6.60
C ALA A 13 12.57 36.54 -7.76
N ALA A 14 12.97 36.79 -9.01
CA ALA A 14 12.17 36.45 -10.18
C ALA A 14 12.00 34.93 -10.37
N GLN A 15 13.05 34.14 -10.10
CA GLN A 15 12.97 32.68 -10.11
C GLN A 15 12.00 32.17 -9.05
N GLU A 16 12.03 32.77 -7.86
CA GLU A 16 11.12 32.40 -6.79
C GLU A 16 9.67 32.74 -7.13
N GLU A 17 9.40 33.91 -7.70
CA GLU A 17 8.06 34.29 -8.12
C GLU A 17 7.49 33.31 -9.16
N ARG A 18 8.30 32.86 -10.12
CA ARG A 18 7.89 31.85 -11.10
C ARG A 18 7.56 30.51 -10.45
N LEU A 19 8.43 30.02 -9.57
CA LEU A 19 8.16 28.78 -8.86
C LEU A 19 6.90 28.89 -7.99
N ARG A 20 6.70 30.00 -7.25
CA ARG A 20 5.47 30.28 -6.49
C ARG A 20 4.22 30.22 -7.37
N ALA A 21 4.27 30.85 -8.55
CA ALA A 21 3.14 30.91 -9.46
C ALA A 21 2.72 29.52 -9.95
N VAL A 22 3.68 28.65 -10.27
CA VAL A 22 3.46 27.32 -10.81
C VAL A 22 2.97 26.31 -9.76
N TRP A 23 3.42 26.48 -8.52
CA TRP A 23 3.05 25.63 -7.39
C TRP A 23 1.86 26.15 -6.57
N LYS A 24 1.30 27.31 -6.96
CA LYS A 24 0.14 27.90 -6.31
C LYS A 24 -1.03 26.89 -6.24
N ALA A 25 -1.55 26.68 -5.03
CA ALA A 25 -2.70 25.84 -4.80
C ALA A 25 -3.97 26.42 -5.45
N PRO A 26 -4.90 25.57 -5.94
CA PRO A 26 -6.20 26.02 -6.42
C PRO A 26 -6.97 26.78 -5.33
N GLN A 27 -7.56 27.93 -5.69
CA GLN A 27 -8.31 28.77 -4.76
C GLN A 27 -9.82 28.57 -4.93
N GLY A 28 -10.56 28.66 -3.81
CA GLY A 28 -12.02 28.45 -3.77
C GLY A 28 -12.43 27.15 -3.08
N ILE A 29 -13.65 27.13 -2.53
CA ILE A 29 -14.13 26.03 -1.66
C ILE A 29 -14.19 24.69 -2.39
N PHE A 30 -14.55 24.70 -3.68
CA PHE A 30 -14.66 23.50 -4.51
C PHE A 30 -13.35 23.16 -5.21
N LEU A 31 -12.65 24.16 -5.76
CA LEU A 31 -11.41 23.94 -6.52
C LEU A 31 -10.26 23.42 -5.65
N ARG A 32 -10.21 23.75 -4.35
CA ARG A 32 -9.16 23.24 -3.45
C ARG A 32 -9.07 21.71 -3.42
N TRP A 33 -10.18 21.00 -3.66
CA TRP A 33 -10.25 19.53 -3.67
C TRP A 33 -9.72 18.90 -4.96
N THR A 34 -9.37 19.72 -5.95
CA THR A 34 -8.74 19.28 -7.20
C THR A 34 -7.22 19.25 -7.13
N ASP A 35 -6.64 19.69 -6.01
CA ASP A 35 -5.19 19.69 -5.85
C ASP A 35 -4.62 18.27 -5.90
N CYS A 36 -3.41 18.17 -6.43
CA CYS A 36 -2.68 16.92 -6.58
C CYS A 36 -1.28 16.98 -5.96
N ASN A 37 -0.89 18.11 -5.36
CA ASN A 37 0.39 18.21 -4.66
C ASN A 37 0.46 17.19 -3.50
N ASN A 38 1.56 16.43 -3.40
CA ASN A 38 1.68 15.36 -2.41
C ASN A 38 1.57 15.86 -0.97
N ASN A 39 2.01 17.08 -0.65
CA ASN A 39 1.85 17.66 0.70
C ASN A 39 0.37 17.83 1.07
N ARG A 40 -0.47 18.26 0.11
CA ARG A 40 -1.89 18.49 0.34
C ARG A 40 -2.67 17.19 0.38
N VAL A 41 -2.46 16.33 -0.61
CA VAL A 41 -3.09 15.01 -0.70
C VAL A 41 -2.71 14.17 0.52
N GLY A 42 -1.42 14.10 0.85
CA GLY A 42 -0.91 13.39 2.01
C GLY A 42 -1.53 13.89 3.32
N ALA A 43 -1.68 15.22 3.49
CA ALA A 43 -2.34 15.77 4.68
C ALA A 43 -3.82 15.38 4.78
N TRP A 44 -4.58 15.42 3.66
CA TRP A 44 -5.97 14.93 3.66
C TRP A 44 -6.04 13.45 4.00
N TYR A 45 -5.14 12.66 3.42
CA TYR A 45 -5.06 11.23 3.60
C TYR A 45 -4.74 10.87 5.07
N THR A 46 -3.73 11.50 5.66
CA THR A 46 -3.38 11.38 7.08
C THR A 46 -4.55 11.75 7.99
N LEU A 47 -5.27 12.84 7.70
CA LEU A 47 -6.42 13.26 8.51
C LEU A 47 -7.58 12.27 8.40
N THR A 48 -7.88 11.75 7.21
CA THR A 48 -8.93 10.74 7.00
C THR A 48 -8.59 9.45 7.73
N ALA A 49 -7.37 8.91 7.58
CA ALA A 49 -6.93 7.71 8.28
C ALA A 49 -6.93 7.89 9.81
N PHE A 50 -6.53 9.08 10.30
CA PHE A 50 -6.64 9.41 11.73
C PHE A 50 -8.10 9.47 12.21
N GLY A 51 -9.01 9.98 11.38
CA GLY A 51 -10.45 9.97 11.64
C GLY A 51 -11.02 8.54 11.78
N PHE A 52 -10.64 7.65 10.87
CA PHE A 52 -11.02 6.23 10.96
C PHE A 52 -10.45 5.55 12.20
N MET A 53 -9.21 5.86 12.59
CA MET A 53 -8.63 5.37 13.85
C MET A 53 -9.42 5.83 15.07
N LEU A 54 -9.84 7.11 15.12
CA LEU A 54 -10.63 7.62 16.23
C LEU A 54 -11.98 6.91 16.31
N PHE A 55 -12.62 6.70 15.16
CA PHE A 55 -13.88 5.96 15.08
C PHE A 55 -13.71 4.51 15.54
N ALA A 56 -12.70 3.78 15.04
CA ALA A 56 -12.39 2.42 15.47
C ALA A 56 -12.03 2.33 16.96
N GLY A 57 -11.41 3.38 17.52
CA GLY A 57 -11.15 3.51 18.95
C GLY A 57 -12.43 3.65 19.78
N VAL A 58 -13.45 4.36 19.28
CA VAL A 58 -14.78 4.40 19.92
C VAL A 58 -15.42 3.01 19.91
N LEU A 59 -15.34 2.26 18.81
CA LEU A 59 -15.85 0.88 18.75
C LEU A 59 -15.17 0.00 19.82
N ALA A 60 -13.85 0.15 20.00
CA ALA A 60 -13.10 -0.56 21.03
C ALA A 60 -13.56 -0.22 22.46
N LEU A 61 -13.86 1.05 22.74
CA LEU A 61 -14.38 1.46 24.04
C LEU A 61 -15.76 0.85 24.33
N ILE A 62 -16.64 0.78 23.34
CA ILE A 62 -17.94 0.12 23.49
C ILE A 62 -17.75 -1.37 23.83
N MET A 63 -16.89 -2.07 23.09
CA MET A 63 -16.55 -3.47 23.38
C MET A 63 -15.96 -3.66 24.78
N ARG A 64 -15.04 -2.79 25.20
CA ARG A 64 -14.46 -2.86 26.55
C ARG A 64 -15.46 -2.55 27.65
N THR A 65 -16.43 -1.69 27.38
CA THR A 65 -17.52 -1.39 28.33
C THR A 65 -18.44 -2.60 28.47
N GLN A 66 -18.80 -3.25 27.36
CA GLN A 66 -19.54 -4.52 27.38
C GLN A 66 -18.79 -5.56 28.23
N LEU A 67 -17.48 -5.70 28.05
CA LEU A 67 -16.67 -6.68 28.77
C LEU A 67 -16.17 -6.23 30.16
N ALA A 68 -16.68 -5.12 30.71
CA ALA A 68 -16.19 -4.58 31.98
C ALA A 68 -16.53 -5.47 33.18
N VAL A 69 -17.67 -6.16 33.12
CA VAL A 69 -18.21 -7.04 34.17
C VAL A 69 -18.80 -8.30 33.52
N PRO A 70 -18.92 -9.43 34.25
CA PRO A 70 -19.55 -10.64 33.73
C PRO A 70 -21.02 -10.40 33.39
N GLU A 71 -21.54 -11.18 32.43
CA GLU A 71 -22.97 -11.22 32.07
C GLU A 71 -23.62 -9.87 31.72
N ASN A 72 -22.80 -8.88 31.32
CA ASN A 72 -23.28 -7.55 30.96
C ASN A 72 -24.17 -7.57 29.70
N ASP A 73 -25.07 -6.60 29.58
CA ASP A 73 -26.10 -6.53 28.52
C ASP A 73 -26.10 -5.20 27.74
N LEU A 74 -24.99 -4.44 27.78
CA LEU A 74 -24.86 -3.15 27.10
C LEU A 74 -25.10 -3.24 25.58
N VAL A 75 -24.60 -4.30 24.94
CA VAL A 75 -24.82 -4.55 23.50
C VAL A 75 -25.19 -6.01 23.24
N SER A 76 -26.00 -6.23 22.20
CA SER A 76 -26.32 -7.58 21.73
C SER A 76 -25.10 -8.30 21.16
N ALA A 77 -25.15 -9.64 21.10
CA ALA A 77 -24.10 -10.45 20.48
C ALA A 77 -23.84 -10.07 19.01
N ASN A 78 -24.90 -9.83 18.22
CA ASN A 78 -24.76 -9.37 16.83
C ASN A 78 -24.03 -8.02 16.74
N SER A 79 -24.44 -7.05 17.56
CA SER A 79 -23.78 -5.74 17.61
C SER A 79 -22.33 -5.86 18.05
N PHE A 80 -22.02 -6.71 19.04
CA PHE A 80 -20.64 -6.98 19.45
C PHE A 80 -19.81 -7.56 18.31
N ASN A 81 -20.38 -8.48 17.52
CA ASN A 81 -19.71 -9.07 16.36
C ASN A 81 -19.38 -8.03 15.28
N GLN A 82 -20.31 -7.14 14.99
CA GLN A 82 -20.08 -6.01 14.09
C GLN A 82 -19.00 -5.05 14.61
N LEU A 83 -19.03 -4.75 15.93
CA LEU A 83 -18.06 -3.86 16.57
C LEU A 83 -16.63 -4.40 16.48
N PHE A 84 -16.40 -5.67 16.85
CA PHE A 84 -15.04 -6.22 16.84
C PHE A 84 -14.51 -6.44 15.43
N THR A 85 -15.39 -6.80 14.50
CA THR A 85 -15.03 -7.00 13.11
C THR A 85 -14.63 -5.67 12.47
N LEU A 86 -15.45 -4.63 12.59
CA LEU A 86 -15.09 -3.31 12.09
C LEU A 86 -13.90 -2.70 12.83
N HIS A 87 -13.80 -2.85 14.15
CA HIS A 87 -12.61 -2.38 14.87
C HIS A 87 -11.32 -2.95 14.27
N GLY A 88 -11.26 -4.28 14.09
CA GLY A 88 -10.08 -4.94 13.51
C GLY A 88 -9.83 -4.48 12.07
N SER A 89 -10.85 -4.51 11.22
CA SER A 89 -10.72 -4.15 9.80
C SER A 89 -10.34 -2.68 9.60
N MET A 90 -10.95 -1.76 10.35
CA MET A 90 -10.61 -0.35 10.24
C MET A 90 -9.20 -0.04 10.75
N MET A 91 -8.75 -0.69 11.83
CA MET A 91 -7.40 -0.49 12.34
C MET A 91 -6.32 -1.00 11.37
N MET A 92 -6.54 -2.16 10.74
CA MET A 92 -5.59 -2.74 9.79
C MET A 92 -5.63 -2.04 8.42
N PHE A 93 -6.81 -2.02 7.80
CA PHE A 93 -6.97 -1.59 6.40
C PHE A 93 -7.29 -0.11 6.20
N LEU A 94 -7.89 0.57 7.20
CA LEU A 94 -8.25 2.00 7.06
C LEU A 94 -7.34 2.95 7.83
N PHE A 95 -6.50 2.42 8.72
CA PHE A 95 -5.58 3.24 9.50
C PHE A 95 -4.13 2.82 9.29
N ALA A 96 -3.73 1.61 9.67
CA ALA A 96 -2.31 1.29 9.83
C ALA A 96 -1.50 1.42 8.52
N VAL A 97 -1.90 0.70 7.47
CA VAL A 97 -1.24 0.80 6.15
C VAL A 97 -1.45 2.19 5.52
N PRO A 98 -2.69 2.70 5.39
CA PRO A 98 -2.91 3.97 4.69
C PRO A 98 -2.31 5.17 5.40
N MET A 99 -2.20 5.15 6.74
CA MET A 99 -1.52 6.21 7.50
C MET A 99 -0.04 6.28 7.13
N PHE A 100 0.65 5.15 6.99
CA PHE A 100 2.06 5.16 6.60
C PHE A 100 2.28 5.50 5.14
N GLU A 101 1.39 5.07 4.25
CA GLU A 101 1.39 5.53 2.86
C GLU A 101 1.21 7.04 2.79
N ALA A 102 0.20 7.58 3.49
CA ALA A 102 -0.09 9.01 3.56
C ALA A 102 1.08 9.83 4.14
N VAL A 103 1.65 9.39 5.28
CA VAL A 103 2.82 10.03 5.89
C VAL A 103 4.02 9.97 4.95
N SER A 104 4.19 8.88 4.20
CA SER A 104 5.28 8.76 3.22
C SER A 104 5.11 9.64 1.99
N ILE A 105 3.87 9.81 1.51
CA ILE A 105 3.52 10.77 0.46
C ILE A 105 3.91 12.18 0.89
N ILE A 106 3.72 12.52 2.18
CA ILE A 106 4.20 13.79 2.72
C ILE A 106 5.72 13.79 2.79
N LEU A 107 6.36 12.87 3.53
CA LEU A 107 7.76 12.97 3.98
C LEU A 107 8.82 12.65 2.92
N LEU A 108 8.52 11.76 1.96
CA LEU A 108 9.53 11.31 1.01
C LEU A 108 10.04 12.42 0.09
N PRO A 109 9.20 13.28 -0.52
CA PRO A 109 9.69 14.40 -1.32
C PRO A 109 10.76 15.22 -0.59
N GLN A 110 10.55 15.57 0.68
CA GLN A 110 11.51 16.41 1.41
C GLN A 110 12.75 15.63 1.82
N LEU A 111 12.61 14.36 2.20
CA LEU A 111 13.74 13.47 2.50
C LEU A 111 14.61 13.16 1.26
N LEU A 112 14.00 13.19 0.07
CA LEU A 112 14.66 13.00 -1.21
C LEU A 112 15.03 14.33 -1.89
N GLY A 113 14.83 15.49 -1.24
CA GLY A 113 15.11 16.78 -1.87
C GLY A 113 14.41 16.98 -3.22
N ALA A 114 13.25 16.35 -3.41
CA ALA A 114 12.39 16.46 -4.57
C ALA A 114 11.27 17.46 -4.30
N ARG A 115 10.70 18.05 -5.36
CA ARG A 115 9.57 18.98 -5.22
C ARG A 115 8.23 18.28 -5.01
N ASP A 116 8.07 17.10 -5.59
CA ASP A 116 6.90 16.23 -5.53
C ASP A 116 7.34 14.81 -5.95
N LEU A 117 6.46 13.83 -5.74
CA LEU A 117 6.58 12.48 -6.28
C LEU A 117 6.20 12.47 -7.78
N PRO A 118 6.56 11.41 -8.54
CA PRO A 118 6.43 11.44 -9.99
C PRO A 118 4.99 11.31 -10.52
N PHE A 119 4.01 10.94 -9.68
CA PHE A 119 2.63 10.69 -10.11
C PHE A 119 1.58 11.38 -9.22
N PRO A 120 1.62 12.72 -9.05
CA PRO A 120 0.76 13.44 -8.10
C PRO A 120 -0.75 13.23 -8.33
N ARG A 121 -1.17 13.07 -9.58
CA ARG A 121 -2.58 12.79 -9.91
C ARG A 121 -3.00 11.36 -9.54
N LEU A 122 -2.07 10.41 -9.54
CA LEU A 122 -2.31 9.03 -9.11
C LEU A 122 -2.50 8.99 -7.59
N SER A 123 -1.72 9.74 -6.82
CA SER A 123 -1.94 9.88 -5.37
C SER A 123 -3.29 10.51 -5.06
N ALA A 124 -3.69 11.55 -5.82
CA ALA A 124 -5.01 12.15 -5.67
C ALA A 124 -6.14 11.14 -5.95
N PHE A 125 -6.02 10.34 -7.01
CA PHE A 125 -6.95 9.24 -7.30
C PHE A 125 -7.02 8.24 -6.13
N GLY A 126 -5.86 7.79 -5.62
CA GLY A 126 -5.78 6.87 -4.48
C GLY A 126 -6.49 7.42 -3.24
N TYR A 127 -6.24 8.68 -2.87
CA TYR A 127 -6.92 9.32 -1.73
C TYR A 127 -8.45 9.27 -1.85
N TRP A 128 -9.01 9.59 -3.02
CA TRP A 128 -10.45 9.57 -3.22
C TRP A 128 -11.02 8.16 -3.15
N SER A 129 -10.34 7.17 -3.72
CA SER A 129 -10.74 5.76 -3.61
C SER A 129 -10.77 5.30 -2.15
N PHE A 130 -9.72 5.64 -1.39
CA PHE A 130 -9.63 5.34 0.03
C PHE A 130 -10.75 5.99 0.86
N LEU A 131 -11.02 7.28 0.65
CA LEU A 131 -12.06 7.98 1.38
C LEU A 131 -13.44 7.35 1.12
N ILE A 132 -13.77 7.10 -0.16
CA ILE A 132 -15.07 6.55 -0.56
C ILE A 132 -15.23 5.13 0.00
N GLY A 133 -14.23 4.26 -0.18
CA GLY A 133 -14.27 2.89 0.32
C GLY A 133 -14.31 2.81 1.85
N GLY A 134 -13.51 3.63 2.53
CA GLY A 134 -13.49 3.65 4.00
C GLY A 134 -14.81 4.15 4.61
N VAL A 135 -15.45 5.14 3.99
CA VAL A 135 -16.80 5.59 4.40
C VAL A 135 -17.84 4.51 4.13
N PHE A 136 -17.75 3.81 3.00
CA PHE A 136 -18.65 2.72 2.66
C PHE A 136 -18.57 1.56 3.69
N VAL A 137 -17.36 1.08 3.98
CA VAL A 137 -17.14 -0.02 4.94
C VAL A 137 -17.46 0.43 6.37
N GLY A 138 -16.88 1.54 6.84
CA GLY A 138 -17.07 2.00 8.22
C GLY A 138 -18.49 2.50 8.51
N GLY A 139 -19.16 3.07 7.50
CA GLY A 139 -20.53 3.59 7.62
C GLY A 139 -21.61 2.51 7.72
N SER A 140 -21.31 1.28 7.29
CA SER A 140 -22.24 0.14 7.32
C SER A 140 -22.84 -0.16 8.70
N ILE A 141 -22.12 0.16 9.78
CA ILE A 141 -22.57 -0.06 11.16
C ILE A 141 -23.82 0.74 11.51
N PHE A 142 -24.00 1.93 10.92
CA PHE A 142 -25.18 2.76 11.16
C PHE A 142 -26.46 2.19 10.54
N PHE A 143 -26.32 1.17 9.70
CA PHE A 143 -27.41 0.46 9.04
C PHE A 143 -27.56 -0.98 9.55
N ASN A 144 -26.86 -1.36 10.62
CA ASN A 144 -26.79 -2.74 11.12
C ASN A 144 -26.35 -3.75 10.03
N ALA A 145 -25.60 -3.28 9.04
CA ALA A 145 -25.11 -4.04 7.90
C ALA A 145 -23.59 -4.21 7.94
N ALA A 146 -22.97 -3.91 9.08
CA ALA A 146 -21.55 -4.07 9.22
C ALA A 146 -21.14 -5.55 9.15
N PRO A 147 -19.94 -5.84 8.63
CA PRO A 147 -19.37 -7.17 8.68
C PRO A 147 -19.29 -7.69 10.12
N ASP A 148 -19.57 -8.98 10.34
CA ASP A 148 -19.64 -9.61 11.66
C ASP A 148 -18.84 -10.93 11.79
N GLY A 149 -18.18 -11.38 10.71
CA GLY A 149 -17.37 -12.60 10.66
C GLY A 149 -15.92 -12.47 11.16
N GLY A 150 -15.56 -11.34 11.75
CA GLY A 150 -14.19 -10.98 12.09
C GLY A 150 -13.37 -10.45 10.92
N TRP A 151 -12.26 -9.76 11.22
CA TRP A 151 -11.46 -9.03 10.22
C TRP A 151 -10.73 -9.91 9.18
N PHE A 152 -10.91 -11.22 9.21
CA PHE A 152 -10.32 -12.17 8.28
C PHE A 152 -11.34 -13.12 7.64
N MET A 153 -12.64 -12.89 7.83
CA MET A 153 -13.74 -13.48 7.05
C MET A 153 -13.66 -14.97 6.73
N TYR A 154 -13.48 -15.85 7.73
CA TYR A 154 -13.30 -17.29 7.48
C TYR A 154 -14.56 -18.02 6.95
N PRO A 155 -14.45 -18.71 5.79
CA PRO A 155 -15.39 -19.76 5.42
C PRO A 155 -15.37 -20.92 6.44
N PRO A 156 -16.46 -21.68 6.58
CA PRO A 156 -17.73 -21.54 5.83
C PRO A 156 -18.70 -20.52 6.45
N LEU A 157 -18.35 -19.88 7.59
CA LEU A 157 -19.26 -18.96 8.28
C LEU A 157 -19.64 -17.78 7.37
N THR A 158 -18.66 -17.22 6.68
CA THR A 158 -18.79 -15.97 5.94
C THR A 158 -19.16 -16.16 4.47
N THR A 159 -18.99 -17.35 3.90
CA THR A 159 -19.49 -17.68 2.55
C THR A 159 -20.99 -18.01 2.55
N ARG A 160 -21.53 -18.38 3.71
CA ARG A 160 -22.96 -18.63 3.92
C ARG A 160 -23.76 -17.33 4.03
N THR A 161 -24.44 -16.95 2.95
CA THR A 161 -25.30 -15.76 2.87
C THR A 161 -26.45 -15.76 3.88
N ASP A 162 -26.91 -16.94 4.30
CA ASP A 162 -27.95 -17.10 5.33
C ASP A 162 -27.46 -16.76 6.75
N LEU A 163 -26.14 -16.77 6.98
CA LEU A 163 -25.53 -16.45 8.27
C LEU A 163 -24.90 -15.04 8.29
N SER A 164 -24.13 -14.68 7.26
CA SER A 164 -23.34 -13.44 7.24
C SER A 164 -24.02 -12.25 6.55
N GLY A 165 -25.16 -12.48 5.88
CA GLY A 165 -25.91 -11.44 5.17
C GLY A 165 -25.04 -10.64 4.20
N LEU A 166 -25.33 -9.35 4.04
CA LEU A 166 -24.61 -8.42 3.16
C LEU A 166 -23.27 -7.91 3.75
N GLY A 167 -23.02 -8.14 5.05
CA GLY A 167 -21.85 -7.57 5.73
C GLY A 167 -20.53 -8.10 5.16
N ALA A 168 -20.51 -9.37 4.76
CA ALA A 168 -19.36 -9.98 4.08
C ALA A 168 -19.08 -9.32 2.71
N ASP A 169 -20.12 -9.06 1.90
CA ASP A 169 -19.96 -8.44 0.57
C ASP A 169 -19.49 -6.97 0.67
N ILE A 170 -19.94 -6.24 1.71
CA ILE A 170 -19.44 -4.89 2.02
C ILE A 170 -17.96 -4.93 2.37
N TRP A 171 -17.52 -5.94 3.13
CA TRP A 171 -16.13 -6.10 3.49
C TRP A 171 -15.26 -6.41 2.27
N MET A 172 -15.64 -7.42 1.48
CA MET A 172 -14.87 -7.90 0.32
C MET A 172 -14.73 -6.80 -0.74
N LEU A 173 -15.85 -6.33 -1.29
CA LEU A 173 -15.83 -5.35 -2.38
C LEU A 173 -15.38 -3.97 -1.88
N GLY A 174 -15.69 -3.63 -0.63
CA GLY A 174 -15.25 -2.38 -0.03
C GLY A 174 -13.74 -2.32 0.19
N LEU A 175 -13.14 -3.37 0.75
CA LEU A 175 -11.69 -3.45 0.95
C LEU A 175 -10.95 -3.60 -0.37
N SER A 176 -11.40 -4.48 -1.28
CA SER A 176 -10.85 -4.57 -2.65
C SER A 176 -10.79 -3.20 -3.34
N PHE A 177 -11.79 -2.33 -3.15
CA PHE A 177 -11.75 -0.97 -3.67
C PHE A 177 -10.71 -0.07 -2.98
N ILE A 178 -10.54 -0.20 -1.67
CA ILE A 178 -9.50 0.52 -0.91
C ILE A 178 -8.10 0.08 -1.34
N GLU A 179 -7.89 -1.21 -1.61
CA GLU A 179 -6.61 -1.76 -2.04
C GLU A 179 -6.09 -1.17 -3.35
N VAL A 180 -7.00 -0.74 -4.25
CA VAL A 180 -6.63 0.02 -5.45
C VAL A 180 -5.83 1.27 -5.07
N SER A 181 -6.16 1.93 -3.95
CA SER A 181 -5.38 3.06 -3.44
C SER A 181 -3.98 2.63 -2.97
N SER A 182 -3.86 1.51 -2.25
CA SER A 182 -2.57 1.09 -1.70
C SER A 182 -1.62 0.61 -2.80
N VAL A 183 -2.12 -0.08 -3.83
CA VAL A 183 -1.32 -0.42 -5.02
C VAL A 183 -0.87 0.84 -5.75
N ALA A 184 -1.75 1.84 -5.90
CA ALA A 184 -1.40 3.13 -6.51
C ALA A 184 -0.30 3.86 -5.72
N ALA A 185 -0.40 3.86 -4.38
CA ALA A 185 0.62 4.41 -3.51
C ALA A 185 1.94 3.65 -3.64
N ALA A 186 1.93 2.31 -3.56
CA ALA A 186 3.13 1.49 -3.70
C ALA A 186 3.91 1.77 -4.99
N VAL A 187 3.20 1.89 -6.13
CA VAL A 187 3.80 2.27 -7.42
C VAL A 187 4.51 3.62 -7.32
N GLU A 188 3.85 4.62 -6.78
CA GLU A 188 4.41 5.97 -6.66
C GLU A 188 5.60 6.02 -5.69
N LEU A 189 5.50 5.32 -4.55
CA LEU A 189 6.55 5.28 -3.54
C LEU A 189 7.81 4.58 -4.05
N ILE A 190 7.69 3.43 -4.74
CA ILE A 190 8.83 2.72 -5.34
C ILE A 190 9.53 3.62 -6.37
N VAL A 191 8.76 4.19 -7.31
CA VAL A 191 9.34 5.03 -8.35
C VAL A 191 9.92 6.32 -7.74
N GLY A 192 9.23 6.93 -6.78
CA GLY A 192 9.71 8.11 -6.06
C GLY A 192 11.07 7.87 -5.41
N VAL A 193 11.23 6.81 -4.62
CA VAL A 193 12.51 6.48 -3.97
C VAL A 193 13.59 6.14 -5.00
N LEU A 194 13.28 5.31 -6.01
CA LEU A 194 14.31 4.83 -6.93
C LEU A 194 14.72 5.87 -7.99
N LYS A 195 13.82 6.76 -8.40
CA LYS A 195 14.00 7.63 -9.57
C LYS A 195 13.94 9.13 -9.26
N CYS A 196 13.37 9.57 -8.14
CA CYS A 196 13.23 11.00 -7.82
C CYS A 196 14.21 11.47 -6.74
N ARG A 197 15.37 10.82 -6.64
CA ARG A 197 16.44 11.21 -5.73
C ARG A 197 17.18 12.45 -6.23
N PRO A 198 17.74 13.25 -5.33
CA PRO A 198 18.55 14.38 -5.72
C PRO A 198 19.91 13.87 -6.23
N PRO A 199 20.58 14.60 -7.13
CA PRO A 199 21.85 14.16 -7.69
C PRO A 199 22.87 13.79 -6.60
N GLY A 200 23.55 12.65 -6.78
CA GLY A 200 24.58 12.18 -5.84
C GLY A 200 24.07 11.32 -4.67
N MET A 201 22.77 11.28 -4.39
CA MET A 201 22.20 10.41 -3.36
C MET A 201 22.16 8.93 -3.81
N ARG A 202 23.32 8.29 -3.75
CA ARG A 202 23.47 6.84 -3.99
C ARG A 202 22.61 6.05 -3.00
N LEU A 203 22.27 4.80 -3.35
CA LEU A 203 21.45 3.94 -2.48
C LEU A 203 22.00 3.82 -1.05
N ASN A 204 23.32 3.77 -0.87
CA ASN A 204 23.97 3.69 0.44
C ASN A 204 23.98 5.02 1.24
N LEU A 205 23.53 6.13 0.63
CA LEU A 205 23.41 7.46 1.24
C LEU A 205 21.94 7.86 1.52
N MET A 206 20.97 7.06 1.10
CA MET A 206 19.57 7.35 1.38
C MET A 206 19.30 7.41 2.89
N PRO A 207 18.39 8.28 3.36
CA PRO A 207 17.90 8.18 4.72
C PRO A 207 17.21 6.84 4.92
N LEU A 208 17.27 6.29 6.14
CA LEU A 208 16.66 4.99 6.42
C LEU A 208 15.15 4.98 6.18
N TYR A 209 14.47 6.11 6.41
CA TYR A 209 13.06 6.23 6.04
C TYR A 209 12.80 5.83 4.59
N ALA A 210 13.60 6.32 3.64
CA ALA A 210 13.45 5.96 2.22
C ALA A 210 13.74 4.47 1.94
N TRP A 211 14.70 3.86 2.63
CA TRP A 211 14.96 2.42 2.53
C TRP A 211 13.78 1.58 3.00
N TYR A 212 13.25 1.89 4.18
CA TYR A 212 12.13 1.14 4.74
C TYR A 212 10.86 1.30 3.91
N ILE A 213 10.56 2.52 3.44
CA ILE A 213 9.40 2.71 2.56
C ILE A 213 9.58 1.99 1.22
N LEU A 214 10.80 1.94 0.67
CA LEU A 214 11.06 1.12 -0.52
C LEU A 214 10.79 -0.37 -0.26
N VAL A 215 11.29 -0.90 0.85
CA VAL A 215 11.05 -2.30 1.25
C VAL A 215 9.56 -2.56 1.42
N VAL A 216 8.87 -1.69 2.15
CA VAL A 216 7.43 -1.80 2.44
C VAL A 216 6.59 -1.72 1.17
N ALA A 217 6.88 -0.77 0.27
CA ALA A 217 6.15 -0.64 -0.98
C ALA A 217 6.36 -1.86 -1.90
N VAL A 218 7.54 -2.47 -1.88
CA VAL A 218 7.79 -3.76 -2.55
C VAL A 218 7.04 -4.91 -1.85
N MET A 219 6.92 -4.90 -0.53
CA MET A 219 6.11 -5.91 0.18
C MET A 219 4.63 -5.78 -0.17
N ILE A 220 4.07 -4.56 -0.20
CA ILE A 220 2.68 -4.31 -0.62
C ILE A 220 2.40 -4.93 -1.98
N LEU A 221 3.36 -4.78 -2.92
CA LEU A 221 3.27 -5.33 -4.27
C LEU A 221 3.07 -6.85 -4.33
N PHE A 222 3.64 -7.58 -3.38
CA PHE A 222 3.57 -9.05 -3.35
C PHE A 222 2.60 -9.60 -2.30
N ALA A 223 2.23 -8.79 -1.31
CA ALA A 223 1.38 -9.21 -0.20
C ALA A 223 -0.11 -8.99 -0.48
N PHE A 224 -0.50 -7.82 -1.01
CA PHE A 224 -1.91 -7.47 -1.24
C PHE A 224 -2.58 -8.30 -2.35
N PRO A 225 -1.92 -8.61 -3.48
CA PRO A 225 -2.58 -9.32 -4.57
C PRO A 225 -3.14 -10.71 -4.22
N PRO A 226 -2.53 -11.53 -3.34
CA PRO A 226 -3.17 -12.73 -2.79
C PRO A 226 -4.53 -12.50 -2.11
N LEU A 227 -4.73 -11.37 -1.43
CA LEU A 227 -6.03 -11.02 -0.85
C LEU A 227 -7.04 -10.72 -1.96
N ILE A 228 -6.67 -9.93 -2.97
CA ILE A 228 -7.50 -9.70 -4.17
C ILE A 228 -7.90 -11.03 -4.84
N ALA A 229 -6.95 -11.96 -4.96
CA ALA A 229 -7.23 -13.29 -5.52
C ALA A 229 -8.22 -14.08 -4.64
N GLY A 230 -8.05 -14.04 -3.32
CA GLY A 230 -8.99 -14.61 -2.37
C GLY A 230 -10.38 -14.00 -2.48
N ASP A 231 -10.49 -12.67 -2.48
CA ASP A 231 -11.74 -11.91 -2.61
C ASP A 231 -12.49 -12.28 -3.89
N VAL A 232 -11.77 -12.44 -5.02
CA VAL A 232 -12.37 -12.92 -6.27
C VAL A 232 -12.99 -14.30 -6.09
N LEU A 233 -12.27 -15.27 -5.52
CA LEU A 233 -12.81 -16.62 -5.32
C LEU A 233 -14.01 -16.60 -4.35
N PHE A 234 -13.92 -15.79 -3.31
CA PHE A 234 -14.93 -15.65 -2.27
C PHE A 234 -16.23 -15.02 -2.77
N GLU A 235 -16.13 -13.94 -3.53
CA GLU A 235 -17.27 -13.30 -4.18
C GLU A 235 -17.92 -14.23 -5.22
N MET A 236 -17.12 -14.99 -5.97
CA MET A 236 -17.67 -15.97 -6.93
C MET A 236 -18.45 -17.10 -6.23
N GLU A 237 -18.01 -17.55 -5.06
CA GLU A 237 -18.79 -18.52 -4.27
C GLU A 237 -20.12 -17.93 -3.81
N ARG A 238 -20.10 -16.71 -3.28
CA ARG A 238 -21.30 -16.06 -2.73
C ARG A 238 -22.30 -15.63 -3.79
N LEU A 239 -21.81 -15.09 -4.91
CA LEU A 239 -22.65 -14.52 -5.97
C LEU A 239 -23.08 -15.56 -7.00
N LEU A 240 -22.18 -16.48 -7.36
CA LEU A 240 -22.38 -17.41 -8.48
C LEU A 240 -22.44 -18.88 -8.04
N ASN A 241 -22.40 -19.18 -6.73
CA ASN A 241 -22.45 -20.54 -6.19
C ASN A 241 -21.27 -21.44 -6.63
N TRP A 242 -20.11 -20.85 -6.88
CA TRP A 242 -18.89 -21.58 -7.28
C TRP A 242 -18.16 -22.14 -6.05
N PRO A 243 -17.99 -23.47 -5.92
CA PRO A 243 -17.58 -24.09 -4.65
C PRO A 243 -16.06 -24.11 -4.43
N PHE A 244 -15.47 -22.97 -4.07
CA PHE A 244 -14.04 -22.89 -3.75
C PHE A 244 -13.73 -23.33 -2.31
N PHE A 245 -14.65 -23.07 -1.39
CA PHE A 245 -14.54 -23.35 0.03
C PHE A 245 -15.56 -24.39 0.51
N ASP A 246 -16.44 -24.86 -0.37
CA ASP A 246 -17.42 -25.92 -0.09
C ASP A 246 -16.83 -27.33 -0.27
N ALA A 247 -16.49 -27.97 0.85
CA ALA A 247 -15.93 -29.31 0.89
C ALA A 247 -16.80 -30.40 0.22
N ALA A 248 -18.13 -30.21 0.13
CA ALA A 248 -19.02 -31.20 -0.50
C ALA A 248 -18.86 -31.25 -2.03
N ARG A 249 -18.34 -30.17 -2.63
CA ARG A 249 -18.12 -30.02 -4.08
C ARG A 249 -16.63 -29.85 -4.41
N GLY A 250 -15.76 -30.40 -3.57
CA GLY A 250 -14.30 -30.38 -3.78
C GLY A 250 -13.63 -29.04 -3.48
N GLY A 251 -14.29 -28.11 -2.80
CA GLY A 251 -13.65 -26.93 -2.22
C GLY A 251 -12.92 -27.26 -0.91
N ASP A 252 -12.17 -26.29 -0.37
CA ASP A 252 -11.54 -26.41 0.94
C ASP A 252 -11.46 -25.03 1.63
N PRO A 253 -12.08 -24.84 2.82
CA PRO A 253 -11.98 -23.60 3.58
C PRO A 253 -10.54 -23.15 3.91
N LEU A 254 -9.57 -24.08 3.96
CA LEU A 254 -8.17 -23.76 4.23
C LEU A 254 -7.51 -22.99 3.09
N LEU A 255 -8.03 -23.07 1.85
CA LEU A 255 -7.53 -22.26 0.74
C LEU A 255 -7.64 -20.76 1.08
N TRP A 256 -8.77 -20.34 1.67
CA TRP A 256 -8.96 -18.96 2.14
C TRP A 256 -7.90 -18.59 3.17
N GLN A 257 -7.64 -19.45 4.15
CA GLN A 257 -6.64 -19.16 5.18
C GLN A 257 -5.24 -19.02 4.59
N HIS A 258 -4.87 -19.85 3.61
CA HIS A 258 -3.59 -19.72 2.91
C HIS A 258 -3.48 -18.38 2.18
N LEU A 259 -4.49 -18.02 1.38
CA LEU A 259 -4.52 -16.77 0.60
C LEU A 259 -4.59 -15.52 1.49
N PHE A 260 -5.38 -15.59 2.56
CA PHE A 260 -5.50 -14.49 3.52
C PHE A 260 -4.20 -14.31 4.31
N TRP A 261 -3.56 -15.37 4.82
CA TRP A 261 -2.38 -15.18 5.67
C TRP A 261 -1.08 -14.95 4.91
N ILE A 262 -0.95 -15.44 3.67
CA ILE A 262 0.18 -15.06 2.82
C ILE A 262 0.16 -13.54 2.52
N PHE A 263 -1.01 -12.91 2.59
CA PHE A 263 -1.18 -11.46 2.67
C PHE A 263 -0.97 -10.92 4.09
N GLY A 264 -1.79 -11.39 5.04
CA GLY A 264 -2.02 -10.75 6.33
C GLY A 264 -0.82 -10.82 7.27
N HIS A 265 0.06 -11.80 7.10
CA HIS A 265 1.29 -11.80 7.86
C HIS A 265 2.33 -10.79 7.32
N PRO A 266 2.68 -10.76 6.02
CA PRO A 266 3.44 -9.63 5.49
C PRO A 266 2.85 -8.26 5.80
N GLU A 267 1.51 -8.13 5.84
CA GLU A 267 0.82 -6.88 6.21
C GLU A 267 1.28 -6.35 7.58
N VAL A 268 1.40 -7.19 8.62
CA VAL A 268 1.84 -6.71 9.94
C VAL A 268 3.27 -6.14 9.91
N TYR A 269 4.13 -6.60 9.01
CA TYR A 269 5.44 -6.00 8.79
C TYR A 269 5.40 -4.75 7.92
N ILE A 270 4.51 -4.69 6.92
CA ILE A 270 4.22 -3.47 6.13
C ILE A 270 3.83 -2.33 7.08
N VAL A 271 3.08 -2.65 8.13
CA VAL A 271 2.69 -1.71 9.18
C VAL A 271 3.84 -1.39 10.14
N PHE A 272 4.66 -2.37 10.52
CA PHE A 272 5.73 -2.20 11.52
C PHE A 272 6.99 -1.50 10.99
N LEU A 273 7.45 -1.85 9.79
CA LEU A 273 8.72 -1.36 9.23
C LEU A 273 8.78 0.18 9.12
N PRO A 274 7.75 0.91 8.65
CA PRO A 274 7.76 2.36 8.63
C PRO A 274 7.98 3.01 10.00
N SER A 275 7.48 2.40 11.08
CA SER A 275 7.71 2.87 12.45
C SER A 275 9.16 2.77 12.87
N ILE A 276 9.84 1.69 12.49
CA ILE A 276 11.28 1.58 12.70
C ILE A 276 12.02 2.67 11.93
N ALA A 277 11.54 2.99 10.73
CA ALA A 277 12.05 4.11 9.96
C ALA A 277 11.87 5.46 10.68
N LEU A 278 10.71 5.71 11.30
CA LEU A 278 10.48 6.89 12.14
C LEU A 278 11.48 6.95 13.31
N PHE A 279 11.72 5.83 14.00
CA PHE A 279 12.74 5.77 15.05
C PHE A 279 14.13 6.07 14.51
N ALA A 280 14.48 5.49 13.36
CA ALA A 280 15.75 5.68 12.71
C ALA A 280 16.00 7.14 12.28
N MET A 281 14.95 7.95 12.12
CA MET A 281 15.05 9.39 11.89
C MET A 281 15.11 10.19 13.21
N MET A 282 14.30 9.83 14.20
CA MET A 282 14.23 10.56 15.48
C MET A 282 15.46 10.32 16.37
N ILE A 283 15.90 9.07 16.49
CA ILE A 283 16.98 8.65 17.39
C ILE A 283 18.31 9.39 17.11
N PRO A 284 18.85 9.39 15.88
CA PRO A 284 20.10 10.11 15.62
C PRO A 284 19.94 11.62 15.83
N THR A 285 18.79 12.19 15.50
CA THR A 285 18.48 13.61 15.76
C THR A 285 18.56 13.92 17.25
N PHE A 286 17.88 13.18 18.12
CA PHE A 286 17.90 13.48 19.55
C PHE A 286 19.15 12.96 20.28
N ALA A 287 19.86 11.99 19.71
CA ALA A 287 21.20 11.60 20.14
C ALA A 287 22.28 12.60 19.70
N GLN A 288 21.97 13.49 18.74
CA GLN A 288 22.92 14.42 18.12
C GLN A 288 24.18 13.66 17.63
N ARG A 289 23.94 12.52 16.99
CA ARG A 289 24.97 11.56 16.55
C ARG A 289 24.50 10.87 15.27
N HIS A 290 25.43 10.56 14.38
CA HIS A 290 25.14 9.71 13.22
C HIS A 290 24.69 8.33 13.70
N LEU A 291 23.69 7.78 13.03
CA LEU A 291 23.18 6.45 13.37
C LEU A 291 24.26 5.38 13.22
N LEU A 292 24.45 4.59 14.28
CA LEU A 292 25.38 3.47 14.28
C LEU A 292 24.74 2.25 13.61
N GLY A 293 25.55 1.46 12.90
CA GLY A 293 25.08 0.21 12.29
C GLY A 293 24.19 0.37 11.06
N TYR A 294 24.21 1.49 10.34
CA TYR A 294 23.37 1.74 9.16
C TYR A 294 23.27 0.56 8.17
N PRO A 295 24.37 -0.08 7.71
CA PRO A 295 24.25 -1.21 6.78
C PRO A 295 23.53 -2.41 7.39
N TRP A 296 23.74 -2.70 8.67
CA TRP A 296 23.08 -3.78 9.39
C TRP A 296 21.58 -3.53 9.54
N ILE A 297 21.19 -2.28 9.76
CA ILE A 297 19.77 -1.89 9.83
C ILE A 297 19.10 -2.07 8.46
N VAL A 298 19.76 -1.65 7.36
CA VAL A 298 19.22 -1.87 6.00
C VAL A 298 19.08 -3.37 5.71
N LEU A 299 20.11 -4.18 6.02
CA LEU A 299 20.08 -5.63 5.85
C LEU A 299 18.98 -6.28 6.71
N ALA A 300 18.76 -5.79 7.93
CA ALA A 300 17.70 -6.27 8.79
C ALA A 300 16.30 -5.97 8.20
N ALA A 301 16.10 -4.78 7.62
CA ALA A 301 14.84 -4.45 6.95
C ALA A 301 14.56 -5.37 5.75
N VAL A 302 15.56 -5.57 4.88
CA VAL A 302 15.46 -6.48 3.72
C VAL A 302 15.27 -7.93 4.17
N GLY A 303 16.00 -8.38 5.18
CA GLY A 303 15.87 -9.72 5.74
C GLY A 303 14.50 -9.97 6.36
N THR A 304 13.93 -8.98 7.05
CA THR A 304 12.56 -9.06 7.61
C THR A 304 11.54 -9.23 6.48
N ALA A 305 11.65 -8.43 5.42
CA ALA A 305 10.77 -8.51 4.27
C ALA A 305 10.87 -9.84 3.51
N PHE A 306 12.06 -10.43 3.42
CA PHE A 306 12.20 -11.77 2.82
C PHE A 306 11.56 -12.84 3.71
N LEU A 307 11.85 -12.83 5.01
CA LEU A 307 11.33 -13.81 5.95
C LEU A 307 9.80 -13.72 6.08
N SER A 308 9.20 -12.53 5.97
CA SER A 308 7.76 -12.33 6.16
C SER A 308 6.88 -13.14 5.21
N PHE A 309 7.37 -13.42 4.00
CA PHE A 309 6.65 -14.26 3.02
C PHE A 309 6.82 -15.76 3.26
N GLY A 310 7.59 -16.19 4.27
CA GLY A 310 7.92 -17.59 4.55
C GLY A 310 7.38 -18.13 5.88
N LEU A 311 6.42 -17.46 6.52
CA LEU A 311 6.02 -17.74 7.91
C LEU A 311 4.51 -17.64 8.21
N TRP A 312 3.67 -17.42 7.20
CA TRP A 312 2.23 -17.16 7.38
C TRP A 312 1.45 -18.30 8.05
N VAL A 313 1.89 -19.55 7.86
CA VAL A 313 1.24 -20.75 8.41
C VAL A 313 1.25 -20.77 9.94
N HIS A 314 2.01 -19.92 10.61
CA HIS A 314 1.92 -19.81 12.06
C HIS A 314 0.55 -19.33 12.59
N HIS A 315 -0.29 -18.77 11.72
CA HIS A 315 -1.68 -18.41 12.03
C HIS A 315 -2.62 -19.60 11.84
N MET A 316 -2.09 -20.71 11.35
CA MET A 316 -2.80 -21.95 10.99
C MET A 316 -2.29 -23.13 11.82
N PHE A 317 -1.54 -22.91 12.90
CA PHE A 317 -0.99 -24.01 13.71
C PHE A 317 -2.06 -24.92 14.31
N ALA A 318 -3.27 -24.39 14.56
CA ALA A 318 -4.41 -25.12 15.09
C ALA A 318 -5.32 -25.76 14.02
N THR A 319 -4.93 -25.78 12.73
CA THR A 319 -5.80 -26.32 11.64
C THR A 319 -5.55 -27.78 11.29
N GLY A 320 -4.59 -28.44 11.93
CA GLY A 320 -4.28 -29.86 11.68
C GLY A 320 -3.31 -30.11 10.52
N LEU A 321 -2.59 -29.09 10.05
CA LEU A 321 -1.55 -29.22 9.03
C LEU A 321 -0.44 -30.22 9.41
N PRO A 322 0.27 -30.81 8.42
CA PRO A 322 1.35 -31.75 8.68
C PRO A 322 2.44 -31.19 9.60
N LYS A 323 2.92 -32.03 10.54
CA LYS A 323 3.94 -31.64 11.55
C LYS A 323 5.22 -31.07 10.93
N ILE A 324 5.63 -31.56 9.76
CA ILE A 324 6.81 -31.06 9.04
C ILE A 324 6.63 -29.59 8.62
N SER A 325 5.43 -29.22 8.16
CA SER A 325 5.08 -27.85 7.82
C SER A 325 5.10 -26.98 9.08
N LEU A 326 4.44 -27.43 10.16
CA LEU A 326 4.42 -26.70 11.43
C LEU A 326 5.84 -26.41 11.96
N ALA A 327 6.73 -27.41 11.95
CA ALA A 327 8.10 -27.26 12.40
C ALA A 327 8.91 -26.24 11.57
N PHE A 328 8.76 -26.29 10.24
CA PHE A 328 9.40 -25.32 9.34
C PHE A 328 8.94 -23.89 9.64
N PHE A 329 7.61 -23.68 9.72
CA PHE A 329 7.02 -22.36 9.92
C PHE A 329 7.23 -21.81 11.34
N SER A 330 7.35 -22.68 12.35
CA SER A 330 7.79 -22.32 13.71
C SER A 330 9.21 -21.74 13.67
N ALA A 331 10.16 -22.46 13.07
CA ALA A 331 11.56 -22.02 12.98
C ALA A 331 11.71 -20.72 12.18
N ALA A 332 10.98 -20.60 11.06
CA ALA A 332 10.97 -19.38 10.25
C ALA A 332 10.42 -18.17 11.04
N SER A 333 9.37 -18.38 11.85
CA SER A 333 8.79 -17.33 12.69
C SER A 333 9.75 -16.84 13.77
N GLU A 334 10.45 -17.76 14.44
CA GLU A 334 11.44 -17.43 15.47
C GLU A 334 12.64 -16.67 14.89
N ALA A 335 13.05 -16.99 13.66
CA ALA A 335 14.19 -16.35 13.00
C ALA A 335 14.00 -14.83 12.79
N VAL A 336 12.75 -14.32 12.72
CA VAL A 336 12.48 -12.88 12.57
C VAL A 336 12.89 -12.05 13.78
N ALA A 337 13.02 -12.68 14.95
CA ALA A 337 13.55 -12.00 16.13
C ALA A 337 14.98 -11.46 15.91
N ILE A 338 15.76 -12.08 15.01
CA ILE A 338 17.15 -11.70 14.73
C ILE A 338 17.24 -10.33 14.03
N PRO A 339 16.64 -10.09 12.86
CA PRO A 339 16.61 -8.75 12.25
C PRO A 339 16.08 -7.67 13.19
N THR A 340 15.03 -7.97 13.94
CA THR A 340 14.41 -7.02 14.87
C THR A 340 15.37 -6.65 16.01
N GLY A 341 16.05 -7.63 16.60
CA GLY A 341 17.06 -7.42 17.63
C GLY A 341 18.21 -6.53 17.14
N ILE A 342 18.73 -6.76 15.93
CA ILE A 342 19.80 -5.94 15.34
C ILE A 342 19.41 -4.46 15.32
N GLN A 343 18.18 -4.14 14.91
CA GLN A 343 17.68 -2.78 14.83
C GLN A 343 17.59 -2.13 16.22
N ILE A 344 17.01 -2.84 17.19
CA ILE A 344 16.86 -2.35 18.57
C ILE A 344 18.23 -2.08 19.21
N PHE A 345 19.20 -2.99 19.06
CA PHE A 345 20.54 -2.80 19.64
C PHE A 345 21.31 -1.66 18.95
N ALA A 346 21.14 -1.46 17.64
CA ALA A 346 21.75 -0.33 16.94
C ALA A 346 21.19 1.02 17.41
N PHE A 347 19.89 1.08 17.72
CA PHE A 347 19.25 2.25 18.33
C PHE A 347 19.76 2.54 19.74
N ILE A 348 19.85 1.51 20.59
CA ILE A 348 20.42 1.65 21.94
C ILE A 348 21.86 2.14 21.87
N ALA A 349 22.68 1.54 20.99
CA ALA A 349 24.07 1.94 20.81
C ALA A 349 24.19 3.40 20.33
N THR A 350 23.31 3.84 19.43
CA THR A 350 23.31 5.23 18.94
C THR A 350 22.97 6.23 20.06
N LEU A 351 21.98 5.91 20.91
CA LEU A 351 21.64 6.74 22.07
C LEU A 351 22.80 6.79 23.09
N TRP A 352 23.43 5.64 23.36
CA TRP A 352 24.56 5.55 24.29
C TRP A 352 25.77 6.36 23.80
N ALA A 353 26.09 6.31 22.50
CA ALA A 353 27.21 7.06 21.93
C ALA A 353 26.95 8.56 21.75
N GLY A 354 25.70 9.02 21.91
CA GLY A 354 25.27 10.38 21.65
C GLY A 354 25.19 11.28 22.89
N LYS A 355 24.82 12.55 22.66
CA LYS A 355 24.41 13.50 23.71
C LYS A 355 22.90 13.65 23.68
N VAL A 356 22.23 12.77 24.41
CA VAL A 356 20.77 12.60 24.35
C VAL A 356 20.03 13.84 24.86
N LYS A 357 19.18 14.42 24.00
CA LYS A 357 18.19 15.45 24.34
C LYS A 357 16.82 14.80 24.54
N TRP A 358 16.35 14.75 25.79
CA TRP A 358 15.04 14.17 26.15
C TRP A 358 13.87 15.06 25.69
N SER A 359 13.51 14.94 24.42
CA SER A 359 12.38 15.60 23.78
C SER A 359 11.10 14.77 23.89
N THR A 360 9.95 15.39 23.60
CA THR A 360 8.67 14.67 23.53
C THR A 360 8.71 13.53 22.49
N PRO A 361 9.16 13.72 21.23
CA PRO A 361 9.28 12.61 20.28
C PRO A 361 10.18 11.47 20.76
N LEU A 362 11.31 11.77 21.41
CA LEU A 362 12.20 10.73 21.91
C LEU A 362 11.54 9.91 23.03
N LEU A 363 10.75 10.54 23.91
CA LEU A 363 9.98 9.80 24.92
C LEU A 363 9.01 8.79 24.31
N TYR A 364 8.26 9.21 23.27
CA TYR A 364 7.42 8.29 22.52
C TYR A 364 8.26 7.17 21.91
N ALA A 365 9.36 7.48 21.22
CA ALA A 365 10.23 6.45 20.63
C ALA A 365 10.74 5.44 21.66
N SER A 366 11.22 5.89 22.82
CA SER A 366 11.73 5.00 23.88
C SER A 366 10.62 4.16 24.53
N GLY A 367 9.47 4.75 24.87
CA GLY A 367 8.34 4.01 25.44
C GLY A 367 7.75 3.01 24.44
N SER A 368 7.74 3.38 23.17
CA SER A 368 7.32 2.53 22.06
C SER A 368 8.20 1.30 21.94
N LEU A 369 9.52 1.46 21.94
CA LEU A 369 10.47 0.33 21.94
C LEU A 369 10.27 -0.58 23.15
N ALA A 370 9.99 -0.03 24.33
CA ALA A 370 9.73 -0.85 25.52
C ALA A 370 8.46 -1.69 25.39
N ILE A 371 7.33 -1.10 24.97
CA ILE A 371 6.08 -1.83 24.71
C ILE A 371 6.29 -2.87 23.60
N PHE A 372 6.97 -2.49 22.52
CA PHE A 372 7.23 -3.39 21.41
C PHE A 372 8.08 -4.60 21.82
N VAL A 373 9.10 -4.43 22.66
CA VAL A 373 9.89 -5.57 23.17
C VAL A 373 9.03 -6.54 23.98
N ILE A 374 8.13 -6.03 24.84
CA ILE A 374 7.20 -6.88 25.60
C ILE A 374 6.31 -7.69 24.65
N GLY A 375 5.75 -7.04 23.61
CA GLY A 375 4.97 -7.70 22.57
C GLY A 375 5.78 -8.70 21.72
N GLY A 376 7.01 -8.35 21.36
CA GLY A 376 7.88 -9.21 20.57
C GLY A 376 8.25 -10.49 21.31
N LEU A 377 8.47 -10.42 22.62
CA LEU A 377 8.72 -11.60 23.46
C LEU A 377 7.52 -12.56 23.47
N THR A 378 6.29 -12.04 23.58
CA THR A 378 5.09 -12.88 23.49
C THR A 378 4.85 -13.41 22.09
N GLY A 379 5.33 -12.71 21.05
CA GLY A 379 5.36 -13.17 19.66
C GLY A 379 6.23 -14.41 19.46
N VAL A 380 7.42 -14.42 20.07
CA VAL A 380 8.29 -15.60 20.09
C VAL A 380 7.61 -16.77 20.80
N MET A 381 6.79 -16.52 21.83
CA MET A 381 6.05 -17.59 22.52
C MET A 381 4.99 -18.23 21.60
N VAL A 382 4.17 -17.43 20.90
CA VAL A 382 3.14 -17.96 19.98
C VAL A 382 3.73 -18.50 18.67
N ALA A 383 4.98 -18.17 18.34
CA ALA A 383 5.70 -18.82 17.26
C ALA A 383 6.01 -20.31 17.55
N ILE A 384 5.94 -20.73 18.83
CA ILE A 384 6.17 -22.12 19.26
C ILE A 384 4.84 -22.87 19.19
N ALA A 385 4.66 -23.72 18.16
CA ALA A 385 3.38 -24.38 17.88
C ALA A 385 2.71 -25.09 19.08
N PRO A 386 3.44 -25.83 19.96
CA PRO A 386 2.82 -26.41 21.16
C PRO A 386 2.25 -25.40 22.16
N PHE A 387 2.90 -24.23 22.29
CA PHE A 387 2.38 -23.14 23.11
C PHE A 387 1.18 -22.49 22.42
N ASP A 388 1.28 -22.26 21.10
CA ASP A 388 0.19 -21.69 20.32
C ASP A 388 -1.08 -22.53 20.46
N TRP A 389 -1.02 -23.86 20.39
CA TRP A 389 -2.22 -24.70 20.58
C TRP A 389 -3.01 -24.44 21.88
N GLN A 390 -2.37 -23.89 22.92
CA GLN A 390 -3.05 -23.48 24.15
C GLN A 390 -3.48 -22.00 24.12
N ALA A 391 -2.65 -21.13 23.53
CA ALA A 391 -2.90 -19.69 23.49
C ALA A 391 -3.79 -19.26 22.32
N HIS A 392 -3.92 -20.08 21.28
CA HIS A 392 -4.62 -19.80 20.03
C HIS A 392 -6.06 -19.39 20.32
N ASP A 393 -6.54 -18.37 19.62
CA ASP A 393 -7.89 -17.82 19.81
C ASP A 393 -8.25 -17.40 21.26
N THR A 394 -7.27 -17.20 22.14
CA THR A 394 -7.51 -16.61 23.48
C THR A 394 -7.16 -15.11 23.51
N TYR A 395 -7.48 -14.46 24.62
CA TYR A 395 -7.03 -13.09 24.89
C TYR A 395 -5.49 -12.93 24.95
N PHE A 396 -4.71 -14.01 25.05
CA PHE A 396 -3.25 -13.93 24.98
C PHE A 396 -2.78 -13.42 23.62
N VAL A 397 -3.36 -13.95 22.53
CA VAL A 397 -3.08 -13.50 21.16
C VAL A 397 -3.55 -12.06 20.94
N VAL A 398 -4.71 -11.70 21.51
CA VAL A 398 -5.22 -10.31 21.46
C VAL A 398 -4.23 -9.36 22.14
N ALA A 399 -3.73 -9.71 23.32
CA ALA A 399 -2.75 -8.92 24.06
C ALA A 399 -1.44 -8.78 23.29
N HIS A 400 -0.89 -9.90 22.80
CA HIS A 400 0.32 -9.93 21.98
C HIS A 400 0.21 -8.97 20.78
N LEU A 401 -0.85 -9.12 19.97
CA LEU A 401 -1.07 -8.31 18.78
C LEU A 401 -1.17 -6.81 19.11
N HIS A 402 -1.90 -6.45 20.17
CA HIS A 402 -2.05 -5.04 20.55
C HIS A 402 -0.76 -4.45 21.11
N TYR A 403 0.05 -5.22 21.84
CA TYR A 403 1.38 -4.75 22.27
C TYR A 403 2.28 -4.44 21.07
N VAL A 404 2.33 -5.34 20.08
CA VAL A 404 3.17 -5.10 18.89
C VAL A 404 2.62 -3.99 18.01
N LEU A 405 1.30 -3.81 17.86
CA LEU A 405 0.74 -2.71 17.08
C LEU A 405 0.82 -1.36 17.81
N ILE A 406 0.61 -1.31 19.12
CA ILE A 406 0.70 -0.05 19.86
C ILE A 406 2.16 0.41 19.98
N GLY A 407 3.05 -0.49 20.40
CA GLY A 407 4.48 -0.21 20.51
C GLY A 407 5.21 -0.19 19.17
N GLY A 408 4.67 -0.84 18.15
CA GLY A 408 5.28 -0.94 16.82
C GLY A 408 4.64 -0.06 15.76
N THR A 409 3.48 0.58 16.01
CA THR A 409 2.75 1.40 15.01
C THR A 409 2.21 2.70 15.59
N LEU A 410 1.37 2.64 16.64
CA LEU A 410 0.62 3.80 17.11
C LEU A 410 1.45 4.83 17.91
N LEU A 411 2.24 4.39 18.90
CA LEU A 411 3.17 5.28 19.61
C LEU A 411 4.30 5.86 18.73
N PRO A 412 4.91 5.10 17.78
CA PRO A 412 5.81 5.67 16.78
C PRO A 412 5.16 6.77 15.96
N LEU A 413 3.91 6.57 15.50
CA LEU A 413 3.15 7.58 14.76
C LEU A 413 2.92 8.84 15.60
N PHE A 414 2.59 8.72 16.89
CA PHE A 414 2.51 9.89 17.76
C PHE A 414 3.88 10.55 17.98
N GLY A 415 4.96 9.78 18.13
CA GLY A 415 6.32 10.34 18.17
C GLY A 415 6.65 11.12 16.90
N GLY A 416 6.36 10.52 15.74
CA GLY A 416 6.51 11.12 14.41
C GLY A 416 5.63 12.37 14.23
N LEU A 417 4.40 12.36 14.75
CA LEU A 417 3.51 13.51 14.78
C LEU A 417 4.18 14.68 15.50
N TYR A 418 4.63 14.51 16.76
CA TYR A 418 5.32 15.59 17.48
C TYR A 418 6.64 16.01 16.83
N TYR A 419 7.33 15.10 16.11
CA TYR A 419 8.58 15.39 15.42
C TYR A 419 8.36 16.19 14.13
N TYR A 420 7.45 15.75 13.25
CA TYR A 420 7.23 16.31 11.92
C TYR A 420 6.12 17.37 11.85
N TRP A 421 5.38 17.62 12.93
CA TRP A 421 4.39 18.71 12.95
C TRP A 421 4.94 20.10 12.54
N PRO A 422 6.16 20.50 12.94
CA PRO A 422 6.78 21.74 12.47
C PRO A 422 7.08 21.75 10.98
N LEU A 423 7.35 20.59 10.37
CA LEU A 423 7.56 20.45 8.94
C LEU A 423 6.26 20.71 8.17
N ILE A 424 5.15 20.15 8.65
CA ILE A 424 3.85 20.21 7.95
C ILE A 424 3.16 21.56 8.15
N THR A 425 3.26 22.16 9.34
CA THR A 425 2.47 23.37 9.71
C THR A 425 3.32 24.63 9.95
N GLY A 426 4.64 24.48 10.00
CA GLY A 426 5.54 25.52 10.47
C GLY A 426 5.44 25.79 11.97
N LYS A 427 4.70 24.99 12.75
CA LYS A 427 4.43 25.21 14.18
C LYS A 427 4.81 24.01 15.01
N LYS A 428 5.21 24.23 16.27
CA LYS A 428 5.52 23.15 17.21
C LYS A 428 4.36 22.89 18.18
N LEU A 429 4.04 21.62 18.43
CA LEU A 429 3.07 21.21 19.46
C LEU A 429 3.57 21.44 20.89
N SER A 430 2.73 21.27 21.92
CA SER A 430 3.13 21.48 23.31
C SER A 430 3.92 20.30 23.86
N ASP A 431 5.13 20.58 24.37
CA ASP A 431 5.89 19.57 25.10
C ASP A 431 5.19 19.12 26.41
N ARG A 432 4.43 20.00 27.06
CA ARG A 432 3.70 19.64 28.30
C ARG A 432 2.54 18.70 28.01
N MET A 433 1.72 19.04 27.02
CA MET A 433 0.58 18.20 26.65
C MET A 433 1.05 16.88 26.04
N GLY A 434 2.06 16.92 25.17
CA GLY A 434 2.63 15.71 24.57
C GLY A 434 3.22 14.74 25.58
N ARG A 435 3.90 15.22 26.62
CA ARG A 435 4.37 14.39 27.74
C ARG A 435 3.24 13.85 28.61
N THR A 436 2.19 14.64 28.82
CA THR A 436 1.02 14.20 29.59
C THR A 436 0.29 13.08 28.84
N ALA A 437 0.03 13.28 27.55
CA ALA A 437 -0.54 12.28 26.66
C ALA A 437 0.32 11.02 26.62
N PHE A 438 1.65 11.15 26.52
CA PHE A 438 2.56 10.02 26.50
C PHE A 438 2.38 9.11 27.71
N TRP A 439 2.36 9.66 28.92
CA TRP A 439 2.23 8.84 30.13
C TRP A 439 0.85 8.19 30.24
N MET A 440 -0.22 8.90 29.84
CA MET A 440 -1.56 8.32 29.78
C MET A 440 -1.63 7.17 28.77
N LEU A 441 -1.06 7.33 27.58
CA LEU A 441 -1.01 6.29 26.55
C LEU A 441 -0.15 5.11 26.99
N PHE A 442 1.03 5.36 27.54
CA PHE A 442 1.97 4.32 27.95
C PHE A 442 1.40 3.46 29.10
N VAL A 443 0.88 4.11 30.15
CA VAL A 443 0.26 3.42 31.29
C VAL A 443 -1.06 2.77 30.86
N GLY A 444 -1.89 3.49 30.10
CA GLY A 444 -3.15 2.98 29.58
C GLY A 444 -2.97 1.73 28.73
N ALA A 445 -1.98 1.69 27.84
CA ALA A 445 -1.69 0.52 27.01
C ALA A 445 -1.32 -0.70 27.86
N ASN A 446 -0.41 -0.53 28.83
CA ASN A 446 -0.03 -1.64 29.71
C ASN A 446 -1.21 -2.10 30.58
N LEU A 447 -1.97 -1.16 31.17
CA LEU A 447 -3.13 -1.50 31.99
C LEU A 447 -4.25 -2.16 31.16
N THR A 448 -4.36 -1.84 29.87
CA THR A 448 -5.34 -2.47 28.96
C THR A 448 -4.95 -3.89 28.61
N PHE A 449 -3.73 -4.08 28.10
CA PHE A 449 -3.37 -5.31 27.40
C PHE A 449 -2.53 -6.27 28.26
N PHE A 450 -1.82 -5.79 29.29
CA PHE A 450 -1.07 -6.70 30.16
C PHE A 450 -1.99 -7.70 30.87
N PRO A 451 -3.13 -7.27 31.48
CA PRO A 451 -4.06 -8.20 32.11
C PRO A 451 -4.67 -9.23 31.14
N MET A 452 -4.78 -8.88 29.85
CA MET A 452 -5.32 -9.78 28.82
C MET A 452 -4.43 -11.00 28.56
N HIS A 453 -3.10 -10.91 28.78
CA HIS A 453 -2.25 -12.10 28.73
C HIS A 453 -2.68 -13.12 29.80
N PHE A 454 -3.00 -12.65 31.01
CA PHE A 454 -3.46 -13.54 32.07
C PHE A 454 -4.86 -14.07 31.80
N SER A 455 -5.81 -13.24 31.38
CA SER A 455 -7.16 -13.73 31.06
C SER A 455 -7.12 -14.77 29.93
N GLY A 456 -6.25 -14.59 28.93
CA GLY A 456 -5.99 -15.58 27.89
C GLY A 456 -5.43 -16.90 28.43
N LEU A 457 -4.44 -16.84 29.32
CA LEU A 457 -3.87 -18.05 29.96
C LEU A 457 -4.86 -18.75 30.91
N TYR A 458 -5.82 -18.01 31.49
CA TYR A 458 -6.96 -18.57 32.22
C TYR A 458 -8.05 -19.16 31.31
N GLY A 459 -7.87 -19.08 29.98
CA GLY A 459 -8.76 -19.71 29.01
C GLY A 459 -9.87 -18.81 28.48
N MET A 460 -9.80 -17.48 28.67
CA MET A 460 -10.78 -16.54 28.08
C MET A 460 -10.61 -16.52 26.55
N PRO A 461 -11.59 -17.03 25.77
CA PRO A 461 -11.53 -16.99 24.31
C PRO A 461 -11.74 -15.56 23.82
N ARG A 462 -11.17 -15.22 22.66
CA ARG A 462 -11.45 -13.95 21.98
C ARG A 462 -12.81 -14.00 21.29
N ARG A 463 -13.39 -12.84 20.98
CA ARG A 463 -14.66 -12.68 20.22
C ARG A 463 -15.90 -13.24 20.94
N VAL A 464 -15.87 -13.31 22.25
CA VAL A 464 -17.05 -13.64 23.06
C VAL A 464 -17.61 -12.34 23.65
N PHE A 465 -18.91 -12.09 23.46
CA PHE A 465 -19.55 -10.83 23.86
C PHE A 465 -19.76 -10.70 25.38
N THR A 466 -19.69 -11.81 26.12
CA THR A 466 -19.84 -11.85 27.57
C THR A 466 -19.08 -13.03 28.16
N TYR A 467 -18.88 -13.05 29.48
CA TYR A 467 -18.21 -14.12 30.20
C TYR A 467 -18.88 -14.40 31.55
N PRO A 468 -18.84 -15.66 32.02
CA PRO A 468 -19.36 -16.04 33.34
C PRO A 468 -18.40 -15.61 34.47
N SER A 469 -18.96 -15.29 35.64
CA SER A 469 -18.20 -14.85 36.82
C SER A 469 -17.29 -15.94 37.41
N GLU A 470 -17.63 -17.20 37.18
CA GLU A 470 -16.94 -18.39 37.67
C GLU A 470 -15.53 -18.54 37.10
N LEU A 471 -15.22 -17.86 35.98
CA LEU A 471 -13.87 -17.82 35.40
C LEU A 471 -12.88 -17.04 36.27
N GLY A 472 -13.34 -16.17 37.17
CA GLY A 472 -12.49 -15.40 38.09
C GLY A 472 -11.62 -14.34 37.40
N ILE A 473 -12.01 -13.89 36.20
CA ILE A 473 -11.26 -12.92 35.37
C ILE A 473 -11.86 -11.51 35.42
N ASP A 474 -12.85 -11.29 36.28
CA ASP A 474 -13.64 -10.06 36.42
C ASP A 474 -12.74 -8.84 36.63
N TYR A 475 -11.82 -8.93 37.61
CA TYR A 475 -10.89 -7.86 37.91
C TYR A 475 -9.89 -7.60 36.78
N LEU A 476 -9.47 -8.64 36.04
CA LEU A 476 -8.56 -8.49 34.89
C LEU A 476 -9.27 -7.75 33.75
N ASN A 477 -10.53 -8.09 33.48
CA ASN A 477 -11.34 -7.41 32.49
C ASN A 477 -11.66 -5.96 32.90
N LEU A 478 -12.08 -5.72 34.15
CA LEU A 478 -12.31 -4.36 34.63
C LEU A 478 -11.04 -3.50 34.55
N ALA A 479 -9.89 -4.03 34.97
CA ALA A 479 -8.60 -3.35 34.82
C ALA A 479 -8.29 -3.02 33.37
N SER A 480 -8.52 -3.99 32.46
CA SER A 480 -8.34 -3.79 31.02
C SER A 480 -9.24 -2.66 30.48
N THR A 481 -10.47 -2.57 30.96
CA THR A 481 -11.41 -1.51 30.59
C THR A 481 -10.98 -0.14 31.12
N ILE A 482 -10.53 -0.04 32.37
CA ILE A 482 -9.99 1.21 32.94
C ILE A 482 -8.76 1.66 32.14
N GLY A 483 -7.87 0.73 31.80
CA GLY A 483 -6.73 0.99 30.93
C GLY A 483 -7.14 1.57 29.58
N ALA A 484 -8.19 1.02 28.96
CA ALA A 484 -8.64 1.45 27.64
C ALA A 484 -9.17 2.89 27.67
N TYR A 485 -9.90 3.27 28.72
CA TYR A 485 -10.32 4.65 28.94
C TYR A 485 -9.14 5.60 29.22
N LEU A 486 -8.14 5.16 29.99
CA LEU A 486 -6.93 5.96 30.21
C LEU A 486 -6.14 6.18 28.90
N PHE A 487 -6.05 5.15 28.06
CA PHE A 487 -5.46 5.25 26.73
C PHE A 487 -6.23 6.25 25.86
N ALA A 488 -7.57 6.16 25.83
CA ALA A 488 -8.42 7.08 25.09
C ALA A 488 -8.29 8.54 25.57
N LEU A 489 -8.16 8.77 26.89
CA LEU A 489 -7.89 10.10 27.44
C LEU A 489 -6.53 10.64 26.97
N GLY A 490 -5.50 9.79 26.90
CA GLY A 490 -4.21 10.15 26.32
C GLY A 490 -4.31 10.58 24.86
N THR A 491 -5.04 9.82 24.04
CA THR A 491 -5.34 10.16 22.64
C THR A 491 -6.10 11.48 22.55
N LEU A 492 -7.10 11.70 23.41
CA LEU A 492 -7.86 12.95 23.47
C LEU A 492 -6.95 14.15 23.76
N VAL A 493 -5.98 14.02 24.67
CA VAL A 493 -4.99 15.09 24.93
C VAL A 493 -4.18 15.42 23.68
N VAL A 494 -3.79 14.42 22.87
CA VAL A 494 -3.15 14.65 21.56
C VAL A 494 -4.08 15.41 20.63
N CYS A 495 -5.35 14.99 20.50
CA CYS A 495 -6.35 15.69 19.68
C CYS A 495 -6.53 17.16 20.10
N ILE A 496 -6.58 17.44 21.42
CA ILE A 496 -6.67 18.80 21.93
C ILE A 496 -5.41 19.60 21.58
N ASP A 497 -4.21 19.02 21.67
CA ASP A 497 -2.98 19.73 21.29
C ASP A 497 -2.95 20.07 19.79
N LEU A 498 -3.36 19.12 18.94
CA LEU A 498 -3.51 19.33 17.50
C LEU A 498 -4.51 20.44 17.19
N ALA A 499 -5.69 20.39 17.80
CA ALA A 499 -6.72 21.41 17.64
C ALA A 499 -6.21 22.79 18.06
N ARG A 500 -5.31 22.86 19.06
CA ARG A 500 -4.70 24.12 19.54
C ARG A 500 -3.56 24.65 18.67
N SER A 501 -3.00 23.83 17.77
CA SER A 501 -1.88 24.19 16.90
C SER A 501 -2.09 25.49 16.10
N PRO A 502 -3.26 25.77 15.48
CA PRO A 502 -3.45 26.97 14.68
C PRO A 502 -3.19 28.28 15.43
N TRP A 503 -3.34 28.31 16.76
CA TRP A 503 -3.09 29.49 17.59
C TRP A 503 -1.67 29.57 18.15
N ARG A 504 -0.78 28.63 17.81
CA ARG A 504 0.62 28.64 18.24
C ARG A 504 1.48 29.52 17.31
N PRO A 505 2.57 30.12 17.84
CA PRO A 505 3.52 30.84 17.01
C PRO A 505 4.25 29.88 16.05
N LYS A 506 4.75 30.42 14.95
CA LYS A 506 5.65 29.70 14.05
C LYS A 506 6.92 29.27 14.81
N ALA A 507 7.39 28.07 14.51
CA ALA A 507 8.65 27.54 15.05
C ALA A 507 9.85 28.18 14.33
N VAL A 508 11.04 28.04 14.90
CA VAL A 508 12.28 28.30 14.15
C VAL A 508 12.51 27.20 13.10
N ARG A 509 13.21 27.50 12.00
CA ARG A 509 13.65 26.50 11.03
C ARG A 509 14.52 25.45 11.73
N ASN A 510 14.27 24.18 11.45
CA ASN A 510 14.96 23.04 12.07
C ASN A 510 15.01 23.12 13.62
N PRO A 511 13.84 23.05 14.31
CA PRO A 511 13.77 23.21 15.76
C PRO A 511 14.47 22.08 16.54
N TRP A 512 14.87 21.00 15.86
CA TRP A 512 15.47 19.82 16.46
C TRP A 512 16.99 19.72 16.22
N HIS A 513 17.57 20.62 15.43
CA HIS A 513 18.94 20.50 14.92
C HIS A 513 19.21 19.14 14.25
N ALA A 514 18.26 18.67 13.44
CA ALA A 514 18.38 17.45 12.66
C ALA A 514 19.33 17.63 11.46
N GLY A 515 19.94 16.52 11.01
CA GLY A 515 20.97 16.52 9.96
C GLY A 515 20.46 16.25 8.53
N THR A 516 19.17 15.96 8.36
CA THR A 516 18.57 15.41 7.13
C THR A 516 17.72 16.43 6.37
N LEU A 517 17.45 16.16 5.09
CA LEU A 517 16.97 17.14 4.11
C LEU A 517 15.58 17.70 4.38
N GLU A 518 14.72 16.99 5.11
CA GLU A 518 13.38 17.45 5.41
C GLU A 518 13.38 18.75 6.23
N TRP A 519 14.46 19.00 6.97
CA TRP A 519 14.63 20.22 7.78
C TRP A 519 15.21 21.41 7.00
N LEU A 520 15.31 21.29 5.66
CA LEU A 520 15.50 22.43 4.78
C LEU A 520 14.23 23.28 4.67
N ALA A 521 13.05 22.76 5.03
CA ALA A 521 11.83 23.53 4.92
C ALA A 521 11.81 24.77 5.85
N HIS A 522 11.47 25.96 5.36
CA HIS A 522 11.18 27.12 6.22
C HIS A 522 9.83 26.99 6.92
N PRO A 523 9.65 27.55 8.11
CA PRO A 523 8.36 27.58 8.80
C PRO A 523 7.25 28.31 8.03
N ASP A 524 7.63 29.23 7.15
CA ASP A 524 6.73 29.99 6.27
C ASP A 524 6.67 29.38 4.86
N ASP A 525 7.16 28.15 4.70
CA ASP A 525 7.34 27.52 3.39
C ASP A 525 6.08 27.46 2.53
N GLU A 526 6.38 27.45 1.25
CA GLU A 526 5.45 27.51 0.14
C GLU A 526 5.23 26.10 -0.43
N ASP A 527 4.14 25.92 -1.19
CA ASP A 527 3.71 24.61 -1.70
C ASP A 527 4.69 23.99 -2.74
N TRP A 528 5.80 24.66 -3.08
CA TRP A 528 6.76 24.26 -4.11
C TRP A 528 7.82 23.23 -3.69
N GLY A 529 7.82 22.81 -2.42
CA GLY A 529 8.85 21.95 -1.83
C GLY A 529 10.19 22.67 -1.67
N ILE A 530 11.21 22.26 -2.44
CA ILE A 530 12.59 22.74 -2.30
C ILE A 530 12.96 23.84 -3.30
N ARG A 531 13.67 24.88 -2.81
CA ARG A 531 14.14 26.03 -3.60
C ARG A 531 15.06 25.64 -4.75
N SER A 532 16.04 24.77 -4.51
CA SER A 532 16.90 24.16 -5.53
C SER A 532 17.27 22.73 -5.12
N VAL A 533 17.27 21.81 -6.08
CA VAL A 533 17.53 20.38 -5.83
C VAL A 533 19.03 20.19 -5.54
N PRO A 534 19.43 19.71 -4.35
CA PRO A 534 20.82 19.73 -3.89
C PRO A 534 21.69 18.63 -4.52
N LEU A 535 23.02 18.79 -4.42
CA LEU A 535 23.98 17.70 -4.62
C LEU A 535 24.25 17.01 -3.27
N ILE A 536 24.13 15.69 -3.20
CA ILE A 536 24.28 14.93 -1.95
C ILE A 536 25.58 14.12 -1.91
N GLU A 537 26.33 14.31 -0.82
CA GLU A 537 27.62 13.65 -0.57
C GLU A 537 27.66 12.91 0.79
N SER A 538 26.67 13.12 1.66
CA SER A 538 26.56 12.49 3.00
C SER A 538 25.11 12.12 3.31
N ARG A 539 24.90 11.20 4.26
CA ARG A 539 23.59 10.86 4.85
C ARG A 539 23.02 11.98 5.73
N TYR A 540 23.87 12.84 6.28
CA TYR A 540 23.47 13.99 7.10
C TYR A 540 23.97 15.31 6.49
N PRO A 541 23.50 15.72 5.29
CA PRO A 541 24.02 16.89 4.58
C PRO A 541 24.01 18.19 5.39
N ILE A 542 23.00 18.41 6.24
CA ILE A 542 22.89 19.64 7.03
C ILE A 542 24.01 19.71 8.08
N TRP A 543 24.44 18.57 8.62
CA TRP A 543 25.54 18.52 9.59
C TRP A 543 26.91 18.52 8.92
N ASP A 544 27.05 17.79 7.81
CA ASP A 544 28.36 17.47 7.24
C ASP A 544 28.80 18.40 6.10
N GLN A 545 27.87 18.96 5.32
CA GLN A 545 28.20 19.74 4.13
C GLN A 545 28.25 21.24 4.44
N LYS A 546 29.37 21.87 4.06
CA LYS A 546 29.61 23.30 4.32
C LYS A 546 28.66 24.20 3.53
N ASP A 547 28.07 25.17 4.25
CA ASP A 547 27.13 26.18 3.74
C ASP A 547 25.92 25.56 3.01
N PHE A 548 25.57 24.31 3.33
CA PHE A 548 24.58 23.53 2.59
C PHE A 548 23.22 24.23 2.51
N VAL A 549 22.67 24.61 3.67
CA VAL A 549 21.38 25.30 3.79
C VAL A 549 21.37 26.60 2.99
N ARG A 550 22.41 27.43 3.14
CA ARG A 550 22.55 28.70 2.43
C ARG A 550 22.58 28.50 0.90
N LYS A 551 23.32 27.50 0.41
CA LYS A 551 23.40 27.20 -1.03
C LYS A 551 22.06 26.77 -1.61
N VAL A 552 21.25 26.01 -0.86
CA VAL A 552 19.89 25.62 -1.27
C VAL A 552 19.00 26.87 -1.39
N ASP A 553 18.99 27.71 -0.35
CA ASP A 553 18.17 28.93 -0.29
C ASP A 553 18.56 29.94 -1.37
N GLU A 554 19.85 30.08 -1.67
CA GLU A 554 20.34 30.96 -2.72
C GLU A 554 20.17 30.38 -4.14
N GLY A 555 19.51 29.23 -4.29
CA GLY A 555 19.24 28.63 -5.61
C GLY A 555 20.50 28.14 -6.34
N ARG A 556 21.57 27.80 -5.61
CA ARG A 556 22.89 27.52 -6.19
C ARG A 556 23.08 26.09 -6.70
N PHE A 557 22.11 25.21 -6.48
CA PHE A 557 22.16 23.83 -6.98
C PHE A 557 21.32 23.67 -8.26
N PHE A 558 20.63 22.53 -8.42
CA PHE A 558 19.95 22.16 -9.66
C PHE A 558 18.50 22.64 -9.69
N LEU A 559 18.02 22.88 -10.92
CA LEU A 559 16.65 23.27 -11.26
C LEU A 559 16.11 24.44 -10.39
N PRO A 560 16.82 25.56 -10.21
CA PRO A 560 16.40 26.64 -9.30
C PRO A 560 15.24 27.49 -9.82
N ASP A 561 14.63 27.15 -10.96
CA ASP A 561 13.69 28.00 -11.66
C ASP A 561 12.61 27.17 -12.38
N ALA A 562 11.51 27.82 -12.76
CA ALA A 562 10.43 27.30 -13.59
C ALA A 562 10.11 28.28 -14.74
N GLU A 563 11.10 28.55 -15.60
CA GLU A 563 10.98 29.47 -16.75
C GLU A 563 9.83 29.10 -17.70
N GLU A 564 9.54 27.80 -17.82
CA GLU A 564 8.50 27.26 -18.70
C GLU A 564 7.09 27.29 -18.08
N GLY A 565 6.95 27.77 -16.84
CA GLY A 565 5.65 27.83 -16.16
C GLY A 565 5.04 26.46 -15.86
N ARG A 566 5.87 25.41 -15.72
CA ARG A 566 5.45 24.02 -15.48
C ARG A 566 6.01 23.47 -14.17
N ARG A 567 5.22 22.61 -13.50
CA ARG A 567 5.70 21.85 -12.32
C ARG A 567 6.69 20.80 -12.80
N GLU A 568 7.89 20.81 -12.23
CA GLU A 568 9.00 19.99 -12.72
C GLU A 568 9.85 19.43 -11.57
N THR A 569 10.37 18.22 -11.78
CA THR A 569 11.37 17.59 -10.91
C THR A 569 12.40 16.82 -11.72
N ILE A 570 13.54 16.48 -11.11
CA ILE A 570 14.62 15.74 -11.75
C ILE A 570 14.38 14.23 -11.57
N VAL A 571 14.55 13.47 -12.65
CA VAL A 571 14.59 12.01 -12.59
C VAL A 571 16.03 11.54 -12.76
N THR A 572 16.43 10.56 -11.96
CA THR A 572 17.79 10.02 -11.89
C THR A 572 17.89 8.53 -12.17
N THR A 573 19.12 8.02 -12.32
CA THR A 573 19.41 6.57 -12.34
C THR A 573 19.11 5.91 -10.99
N VAL A 574 18.84 4.60 -11.02
CA VAL A 574 18.41 3.81 -9.85
C VAL A 574 19.52 3.53 -8.84
N LEU A 575 20.80 3.47 -9.23
CA LEU A 575 21.87 3.15 -8.29
C LEU A 575 22.54 4.41 -7.74
N ASP A 576 23.01 5.25 -8.66
CA ASP A 576 23.90 6.37 -8.35
C ASP A 576 23.22 7.73 -8.22
N ALA A 577 21.92 7.81 -8.50
CA ALA A 577 21.19 9.06 -8.64
C ALA A 577 21.87 10.04 -9.62
N ARG A 578 22.31 9.55 -10.79
CA ARG A 578 22.81 10.41 -11.87
C ARG A 578 21.61 11.03 -12.60
N PRO A 579 21.58 12.36 -12.83
CA PRO A 579 20.47 13.00 -13.54
C PRO A 579 20.27 12.40 -14.94
N LEU A 580 19.02 12.09 -15.29
CA LEU A 580 18.65 11.52 -16.59
C LEU A 580 17.81 12.48 -17.42
N PHE A 581 16.76 13.06 -16.84
CA PHE A 581 15.85 13.98 -17.54
C PHE A 581 15.04 14.81 -16.54
N VAL A 582 14.37 15.87 -17.01
CA VAL A 582 13.41 16.65 -16.21
C VAL A 582 12.00 16.21 -16.56
N VAL A 583 11.25 15.72 -15.56
CA VAL A 583 9.86 15.30 -15.74
C VAL A 583 8.92 16.44 -15.42
N ARG A 584 7.89 16.61 -16.26
CA ARG A 584 6.76 17.49 -16.00
C ARG A 584 5.72 16.77 -15.17
N LEU A 585 5.29 17.40 -14.09
CA LEU A 585 4.38 16.83 -13.13
C LEU A 585 2.93 17.21 -13.45
N GLY A 586 2.00 16.36 -13.02
CA GLY A 586 0.57 16.61 -13.17
C GLY A 586 0.15 17.88 -12.42
N THR A 587 -0.77 18.63 -13.02
CA THR A 587 -1.40 19.81 -12.40
C THR A 587 -2.77 19.46 -11.82
N PRO A 588 -3.33 20.28 -10.91
CA PRO A 588 -4.65 20.09 -10.32
C PRO A 588 -5.75 19.83 -11.36
N GLY A 589 -6.73 18.99 -11.02
CA GLY A 589 -7.85 18.67 -11.90
C GLY A 589 -8.88 17.73 -11.28
N TRP A 590 -10.10 17.72 -11.83
CA TRP A 590 -11.22 16.93 -11.33
C TRP A 590 -11.16 15.44 -11.71
N ILE A 591 -10.42 15.11 -12.77
CA ILE A 591 -10.45 13.78 -13.39
C ILE A 591 -10.02 12.64 -12.44
N PRO A 592 -8.98 12.77 -11.60
CA PRO A 592 -8.64 11.74 -10.63
C PRO A 592 -9.80 11.42 -9.68
N MET A 593 -10.49 12.46 -9.18
CA MET A 593 -11.64 12.29 -8.28
C MET A 593 -12.83 11.65 -9.00
N LEU A 594 -13.17 12.12 -10.21
CA LEU A 594 -14.28 11.55 -10.99
C LEU A 594 -14.02 10.09 -11.36
N THR A 595 -12.78 9.75 -11.68
CA THR A 595 -12.36 8.35 -11.92
C THR A 595 -12.56 7.50 -10.65
N ALA A 596 -12.17 7.99 -9.48
CA ALA A 596 -12.36 7.28 -8.22
C ALA A 596 -13.84 7.10 -7.86
N ILE A 597 -14.68 8.11 -8.08
CA ILE A 597 -16.14 8.02 -7.87
C ILE A 597 -16.76 6.99 -8.81
N ALA A 598 -16.42 7.05 -10.11
CA ALA A 598 -16.92 6.10 -11.09
C ALA A 598 -16.49 4.67 -10.76
N LEU A 599 -15.22 4.47 -10.38
CA LEU A 599 -14.71 3.16 -9.99
C LEU A 599 -15.38 2.67 -8.70
N GLY A 600 -15.50 3.51 -7.68
CA GLY A 600 -16.17 3.17 -6.43
C GLY A 600 -17.63 2.78 -6.64
N SER A 601 -18.31 3.39 -7.63
CA SER A 601 -19.67 2.98 -7.99
C SER A 601 -19.73 1.54 -8.51
N VAL A 602 -18.69 1.03 -9.18
CA VAL A 602 -18.64 -0.37 -9.63
C VAL A 602 -18.69 -1.30 -8.41
N PHE A 603 -17.82 -1.07 -7.43
CA PHE A 603 -17.75 -1.92 -6.23
C PHE A 603 -19.04 -1.80 -5.39
N ILE A 604 -19.42 -0.58 -5.03
CA ILE A 604 -20.56 -0.31 -4.13
C ILE A 604 -21.87 -0.81 -4.75
N LEU A 605 -22.13 -0.54 -6.02
CA LEU A 605 -23.38 -0.96 -6.67
C LEU A 605 -23.42 -2.47 -6.89
N THR A 606 -22.28 -3.12 -7.08
CA THR A 606 -22.19 -4.59 -7.17
C THR A 606 -22.54 -5.25 -5.85
N THR A 607 -22.11 -4.69 -4.70
CA THR A 607 -22.51 -5.16 -3.37
C THR A 607 -24.03 -5.21 -3.19
N TYR A 608 -24.77 -4.31 -3.84
CA TYR A 608 -26.24 -4.27 -3.80
C TYR A 608 -26.91 -4.92 -5.02
N HIS A 609 -26.17 -5.70 -5.81
CA HIS A 609 -26.64 -6.39 -7.02
C HIS A 609 -27.25 -5.45 -8.09
N LEU A 610 -26.84 -4.17 -8.11
CA LEU A 610 -27.29 -3.16 -9.08
C LEU A 610 -26.42 -3.20 -10.35
N TYR A 611 -26.40 -4.35 -11.03
CA TYR A 611 -25.42 -4.65 -12.09
C TYR A 611 -25.44 -3.71 -13.29
N TRP A 612 -26.62 -3.23 -13.72
CA TRP A 612 -26.72 -2.28 -14.84
C TRP A 612 -26.08 -0.92 -14.51
N TRP A 613 -26.23 -0.46 -13.27
CA TRP A 613 -25.61 0.77 -12.80
C TRP A 613 -24.12 0.58 -12.53
N SER A 614 -23.73 -0.58 -12.01
CA SER A 614 -22.32 -0.98 -11.90
C SER A 614 -21.63 -0.97 -13.27
N LEU A 615 -22.26 -1.54 -14.31
CA LEU A 615 -21.76 -1.52 -15.68
C LEU A 615 -21.65 -0.08 -16.23
N ALA A 616 -22.64 0.78 -15.97
CA ALA A 616 -22.55 2.19 -16.33
C ALA A 616 -21.36 2.89 -15.63
N GLY A 617 -21.11 2.58 -14.36
CA GLY A 617 -19.93 3.00 -13.60
C GLY A 617 -18.62 2.52 -14.22
N ALA A 618 -18.57 1.26 -14.69
CA ALA A 618 -17.39 0.70 -15.35
C ALA A 618 -17.10 1.39 -16.69
N ILE A 619 -18.12 1.65 -17.50
CA ILE A 619 -18.00 2.41 -18.76
C ILE A 619 -17.54 3.85 -18.48
N ALA A 620 -18.11 4.51 -17.47
CA ALA A 620 -17.71 5.85 -17.06
C ALA A 620 -16.25 5.88 -16.58
N THR A 621 -15.83 4.89 -15.80
CA THR A 621 -14.45 4.72 -15.34
C THR A 621 -13.49 4.62 -16.52
N LEU A 622 -13.78 3.73 -17.47
CA LEU A 622 -12.97 3.58 -18.69
C LEU A 622 -12.90 4.90 -19.47
N GLY A 623 -14.03 5.59 -19.63
CA GLY A 623 -14.10 6.89 -20.29
C GLY A 623 -13.22 7.96 -19.62
N PHE A 624 -13.28 8.07 -18.29
CA PHE A 624 -12.45 9.01 -17.53
C PHE A 624 -10.97 8.66 -17.57
N VAL A 625 -10.61 7.37 -17.49
CA VAL A 625 -9.22 6.91 -17.64
C VAL A 625 -8.69 7.26 -19.03
N LEU A 626 -9.43 6.96 -20.10
CA LEU A 626 -9.02 7.28 -21.46
C LEU A 626 -8.87 8.81 -21.66
N TYR A 627 -9.79 9.61 -21.11
CA TYR A 627 -9.69 11.06 -21.14
C TYR A 627 -8.47 11.58 -20.37
N TRP A 628 -8.22 11.04 -19.17
CA TRP A 628 -7.05 11.36 -18.36
C TRP A 628 -5.77 11.09 -19.14
N LEU A 629 -5.61 9.87 -19.68
CA LEU A 629 -4.45 9.48 -20.46
C LEU A 629 -4.26 10.39 -21.67
N TRP A 630 -5.34 10.66 -22.42
CA TRP A 630 -5.30 11.46 -23.63
C TRP A 630 -4.85 12.91 -23.41
N THR A 631 -5.25 13.50 -22.28
CA THR A 631 -5.05 14.93 -21.98
C THR A 631 -3.86 15.20 -21.06
N GLY A 632 -3.41 14.23 -20.28
CA GLY A 632 -2.48 14.47 -19.18
C GLY A 632 -1.23 13.58 -19.15
N THR A 633 -0.98 12.76 -20.17
CA THR A 633 0.19 11.87 -20.21
C THR A 633 0.91 11.92 -21.56
N ALA A 634 2.21 11.57 -21.52
CA ALA A 634 3.09 11.53 -22.70
C ALA A 634 2.97 12.79 -23.59
N GLU A 635 3.04 13.97 -22.97
CA GLU A 635 3.06 15.24 -23.69
C GLU A 635 4.37 15.36 -24.49
N ILE A 636 4.25 15.72 -25.78
CA ILE A 636 5.41 16.06 -26.60
C ILE A 636 5.91 17.44 -26.14
N PRO A 637 7.15 17.56 -25.64
CA PRO A 637 7.65 18.83 -25.14
C PRO A 637 7.90 19.81 -26.30
N GLU A 638 7.77 21.11 -26.02
CA GLU A 638 7.99 22.18 -26.99
C GLU A 638 9.47 22.32 -27.40
N LYS A 639 10.39 21.76 -26.60
CA LYS A 639 11.82 21.73 -26.86
C LYS A 639 12.41 20.39 -26.38
N PRO A 640 13.54 19.94 -26.94
CA PRO A 640 14.10 18.62 -26.61
C PRO A 640 14.70 18.54 -25.21
N SER A 641 15.24 19.65 -24.70
CA SER A 641 16.03 19.70 -23.46
C SER A 641 15.94 21.07 -22.78
N LYS A 642 16.40 21.13 -21.53
CA LYS A 642 16.56 22.37 -20.77
C LYS A 642 17.79 22.35 -19.86
N PRO A 643 18.41 23.51 -19.59
CA PRO A 643 19.46 23.61 -18.60
C PRO A 643 18.89 23.40 -17.19
N ILE A 644 19.61 22.67 -16.34
CA ILE A 644 19.25 22.46 -14.93
C ILE A 644 20.24 23.12 -13.96
N GLY A 645 21.26 23.81 -14.45
CA GLY A 645 22.33 24.39 -13.62
C GLY A 645 23.67 23.64 -13.78
N HIS A 646 24.77 24.26 -13.35
CA HIS A 646 26.13 23.70 -13.43
C HIS A 646 26.58 23.24 -14.81
N GLY A 647 26.10 23.89 -15.87
CA GLY A 647 26.42 23.51 -17.26
C GLY A 647 25.80 22.18 -17.72
N ILE A 648 24.89 21.60 -16.92
CA ILE A 648 24.17 20.37 -17.27
C ILE A 648 22.87 20.74 -17.97
N GLU A 649 22.66 20.11 -19.11
CA GLU A 649 21.43 20.16 -19.89
C GLU A 649 20.82 18.76 -19.94
N LEU A 650 19.52 18.66 -19.66
CA LEU A 650 18.80 17.40 -19.60
C LEU A 650 17.63 17.38 -20.57
N PRO A 651 17.30 16.20 -21.15
CA PRO A 651 16.11 16.07 -21.99
C PRO A 651 14.83 16.32 -21.18
N LEU A 652 13.77 16.74 -21.88
CA LEU A 652 12.42 16.90 -21.32
C LEU A 652 11.53 15.67 -21.54
N TYR A 653 12.02 14.70 -22.32
CA TYR A 653 11.29 13.49 -22.63
C TYR A 653 12.23 12.29 -22.76
N VAL A 654 11.83 11.18 -22.16
CA VAL A 654 12.46 9.86 -22.33
C VAL A 654 11.37 8.79 -22.34
N SER A 655 11.67 7.63 -22.92
CA SER A 655 10.77 6.47 -22.95
C SER A 655 11.52 5.18 -22.56
N GLY A 656 10.78 4.09 -22.34
CA GLY A 656 11.35 2.81 -21.88
C GLY A 656 11.85 2.87 -20.44
N SER A 657 12.81 2.02 -20.08
CA SER A 657 13.29 1.85 -18.69
C SER A 657 13.93 3.10 -18.06
N ALA A 658 14.24 4.12 -18.84
CA ALA A 658 14.64 5.43 -18.34
C ALA A 658 13.46 6.21 -17.73
N ALA A 659 12.24 6.02 -18.24
CA ALA A 659 11.04 6.78 -17.89
C ALA A 659 10.32 6.22 -16.64
N PRO A 660 9.80 7.08 -15.75
CA PRO A 660 8.94 6.70 -14.63
C PRO A 660 7.72 5.89 -15.08
N GLY A 661 7.05 6.30 -16.16
CA GLY A 661 5.83 5.62 -16.64
C GLY A 661 6.04 4.16 -17.04
N TRP A 662 7.23 3.80 -17.53
CA TRP A 662 7.57 2.41 -17.82
C TRP A 662 7.74 1.59 -16.55
N TRP A 663 8.38 2.17 -15.53
CA TRP A 663 8.51 1.55 -14.21
C TRP A 663 7.16 1.38 -13.53
N ALA A 664 6.29 2.39 -13.62
CA ALA A 664 4.92 2.28 -13.10
C ALA A 664 4.17 1.11 -13.73
N MET A 665 4.21 0.99 -15.06
CA MET A 665 3.60 -0.17 -15.75
C MET A 665 4.24 -1.49 -15.32
N PHE A 666 5.57 -1.58 -15.27
CA PHE A 666 6.26 -2.79 -14.84
C PHE A 666 5.87 -3.21 -13.41
N ILE A 667 5.84 -2.26 -12.48
CA ILE A 667 5.46 -2.50 -11.08
C ILE A 667 3.99 -2.94 -11.03
N THR A 668 3.06 -2.23 -11.67
CA THR A 668 1.64 -2.64 -11.69
C THR A 668 1.46 -4.06 -12.23
N MET A 669 2.19 -4.44 -13.29
CA MET A 669 2.13 -5.81 -13.83
C MET A 669 2.74 -6.87 -12.90
N MET A 670 3.66 -6.50 -12.00
CA MET A 670 4.12 -7.41 -10.94
C MET A 670 3.06 -7.61 -9.85
N ALA A 671 2.30 -6.57 -9.51
CA ALA A 671 1.15 -6.70 -8.61
C ALA A 671 0.13 -7.68 -9.20
N ASP A 672 -0.22 -7.41 -10.46
CA ASP A 672 -1.20 -8.18 -11.22
C ASP A 672 -0.78 -9.65 -11.42
N ALA A 673 0.51 -9.88 -11.73
CA ALA A 673 1.08 -11.21 -11.80
C ALA A 673 1.03 -11.97 -10.47
N THR A 674 1.13 -11.26 -9.35
CA THR A 674 1.04 -11.89 -8.03
C THR A 674 -0.40 -12.29 -7.71
N ALA A 675 -1.40 -11.46 -8.04
CA ALA A 675 -2.82 -11.83 -7.90
C ALA A 675 -3.12 -13.07 -8.75
N PHE A 676 -2.72 -13.04 -10.03
CA PHE A 676 -2.85 -14.19 -10.92
C PHE A 676 -2.17 -15.45 -10.36
N SER A 677 -0.98 -15.31 -9.78
CA SER A 677 -0.28 -16.43 -9.14
C SER A 677 -1.05 -16.99 -7.94
N GLY A 678 -1.80 -16.17 -7.20
CA GLY A 678 -2.72 -16.62 -6.15
C GLY A 678 -3.87 -17.49 -6.69
N LEU A 679 -4.43 -17.14 -7.84
CA LEU A 679 -5.46 -17.95 -8.51
C LEU A 679 -4.89 -19.28 -9.05
N VAL A 680 -3.69 -19.23 -9.64
CA VAL A 680 -2.98 -20.44 -10.09
C VAL A 680 -2.61 -21.32 -8.89
N PHE A 681 -2.21 -20.73 -7.76
CA PHE A 681 -2.01 -21.45 -6.51
C PHE A 681 -3.28 -22.18 -6.08
N GLY A 682 -4.46 -21.57 -6.21
CA GLY A 682 -5.75 -22.25 -5.94
C GLY A 682 -5.94 -23.52 -6.75
N TYR A 683 -5.62 -23.51 -8.05
CA TYR A 683 -5.69 -24.70 -8.91
C TYR A 683 -4.78 -25.83 -8.39
N TYR A 684 -3.51 -25.50 -8.11
CA TYR A 684 -2.55 -26.50 -7.64
C TYR A 684 -2.78 -26.92 -6.19
N PHE A 685 -3.37 -26.05 -5.37
CA PHE A 685 -3.82 -26.40 -4.03
C PHE A 685 -4.85 -27.54 -4.11
N PHE A 686 -5.91 -27.39 -4.90
CA PHE A 686 -6.92 -28.43 -5.09
C PHE A 686 -6.32 -29.73 -5.63
N TRP A 687 -5.40 -29.64 -6.60
CA TRP A 687 -4.66 -30.81 -7.08
C TRP A 687 -3.91 -31.54 -5.96
N THR A 688 -3.33 -30.83 -4.98
CA THR A 688 -2.58 -31.47 -3.89
C THR A 688 -3.44 -32.04 -2.77
N VAL A 689 -4.66 -31.54 -2.58
CA VAL A 689 -5.54 -31.98 -1.48
C VAL A 689 -6.57 -33.03 -1.92
N HIS A 690 -6.83 -33.14 -3.23
CA HIS A 690 -7.73 -34.15 -3.79
C HIS A 690 -6.98 -35.34 -4.39
N PRO A 691 -7.45 -36.57 -4.15
CA PRO A 691 -6.84 -37.78 -4.73
C PRO A 691 -7.07 -37.88 -6.25
N GLU A 692 -8.17 -37.32 -6.76
CA GLU A 692 -8.52 -37.29 -8.18
C GLU A 692 -8.74 -35.83 -8.60
N PHE A 693 -7.85 -35.29 -9.43
CA PHE A 693 -7.94 -33.94 -9.97
C PHE A 693 -7.20 -33.88 -11.32
N PRO A 694 -7.90 -33.73 -12.45
CA PRO A 694 -9.31 -33.33 -12.58
C PRO A 694 -10.31 -34.45 -12.23
N PRO A 695 -11.50 -34.11 -11.70
CA PRO A 695 -12.61 -35.05 -11.60
C PRO A 695 -13.12 -35.44 -13.00
N SER A 696 -13.84 -36.56 -13.08
CA SER A 696 -14.51 -36.99 -14.32
C SER A 696 -16.02 -37.01 -14.15
N GLY A 697 -16.75 -36.60 -15.20
CA GLY A 697 -18.21 -36.66 -15.22
C GLY A 697 -18.87 -35.53 -16.00
N PRO A 698 -20.20 -35.63 -16.24
CA PRO A 698 -20.93 -34.61 -16.99
C PRO A 698 -20.75 -33.22 -16.39
N GLY A 699 -20.30 -32.26 -17.20
CA GLY A 699 -20.04 -30.88 -16.78
C GLY A 699 -18.76 -30.68 -15.96
N MET A 700 -17.96 -31.73 -15.73
CA MET A 700 -16.71 -31.68 -14.98
C MET A 700 -15.46 -31.96 -15.83
N ASP A 701 -15.65 -32.51 -17.03
CA ASP A 701 -14.56 -32.81 -17.95
C ASP A 701 -13.86 -31.52 -18.41
N GLY A 702 -12.54 -31.47 -18.17
CA GLY A 702 -11.71 -30.31 -18.46
C GLY A 702 -11.75 -29.86 -19.93
N PRO A 703 -11.27 -28.64 -20.24
CA PRO A 703 -11.44 -27.98 -21.54
C PRO A 703 -10.70 -28.65 -22.72
N GLY A 704 -10.02 -29.77 -22.48
CA GLY A 704 -9.14 -30.44 -23.44
C GLY A 704 -7.93 -29.58 -23.84
N THR A 705 -7.14 -30.08 -24.80
CA THR A 705 -5.91 -29.39 -25.22
C THR A 705 -6.12 -28.43 -26.40
N PHE A 706 -7.08 -28.73 -27.29
CA PHE A 706 -7.21 -28.02 -28.57
C PHE A 706 -7.46 -26.50 -28.40
N TRP A 707 -8.55 -26.12 -27.72
CA TRP A 707 -8.92 -24.72 -27.56
C TRP A 707 -7.93 -23.90 -26.72
N PRO A 708 -7.42 -24.40 -25.57
CA PRO A 708 -6.35 -23.73 -24.84
C PRO A 708 -5.11 -23.46 -25.71
N MET A 709 -4.69 -24.41 -26.54
CA MET A 709 -3.52 -24.22 -27.41
C MET A 709 -3.79 -23.24 -28.57
N VAL A 710 -5.01 -23.22 -29.12
CA VAL A 710 -5.42 -22.20 -30.10
C VAL A 710 -5.40 -20.82 -29.45
N ALA A 711 -5.98 -20.67 -28.25
CA ALA A 711 -5.99 -19.42 -27.51
C ALA A 711 -4.58 -18.92 -27.17
N LEU A 712 -3.67 -19.83 -26.79
CA LEU A 712 -2.26 -19.54 -26.58
C LEU A 712 -1.57 -19.05 -27.87
N GLY A 713 -1.79 -19.74 -29.00
CA GLY A 713 -1.24 -19.35 -30.29
C GLY A 713 -1.70 -17.96 -30.73
N VAL A 714 -3.00 -17.66 -30.55
CA VAL A 714 -3.56 -16.34 -30.88
C VAL A 714 -3.05 -15.24 -29.93
N ALA A 715 -2.92 -15.52 -28.63
CA ALA A 715 -2.30 -14.60 -27.68
C ALA A 715 -0.83 -14.29 -28.05
N ALA A 716 -0.08 -15.30 -28.49
CA ALA A 716 1.29 -15.13 -28.97
C ALA A 716 1.34 -14.23 -30.22
N VAL A 717 0.37 -14.33 -31.14
CA VAL A 717 0.26 -13.42 -32.30
C VAL A 717 0.06 -11.97 -31.83
N SER A 718 -0.83 -11.72 -30.87
CA SER A 718 -1.05 -10.35 -30.34
C SER A 718 0.23 -9.77 -29.71
N TRP A 719 0.94 -10.59 -28.93
CA TRP A 719 2.21 -10.22 -28.32
C TRP A 719 3.28 -9.90 -29.37
N ILE A 720 3.52 -10.82 -30.32
CA ILE A 720 4.51 -10.65 -31.41
C ILE A 720 4.18 -9.39 -32.22
N ALA A 721 2.91 -9.18 -32.56
CA ALA A 721 2.46 -8.02 -33.33
C ALA A 721 2.76 -6.72 -32.58
N THR A 722 2.54 -6.66 -31.25
CA THR A 722 2.86 -5.47 -30.44
C THR A 722 4.36 -5.20 -30.37
N VAL A 723 5.17 -6.23 -30.14
CA VAL A 723 6.65 -6.11 -30.10
C VAL A 723 7.18 -5.68 -31.47
N ALA A 724 6.65 -6.25 -32.56
CA ALA A 724 7.00 -5.87 -33.91
C ALA A 724 6.56 -4.43 -34.24
N ALA A 725 5.39 -4.00 -33.76
CA ALA A 725 4.92 -2.61 -33.92
C ALA A 725 5.89 -1.62 -33.27
N ARG A 726 6.36 -1.93 -32.05
CA ARG A 726 7.38 -1.15 -31.33
C ARG A 726 8.66 -1.02 -32.16
N GLU A 727 9.19 -2.13 -32.65
CA GLU A 727 10.43 -2.12 -33.41
C GLU A 727 10.28 -1.41 -34.76
N SER A 728 9.16 -1.60 -35.44
CA SER A 728 8.85 -0.91 -36.71
C SER A 728 8.71 0.60 -36.51
N ASN A 729 7.99 1.04 -35.48
CA ASN A 729 7.85 2.45 -35.13
C ASN A 729 9.21 3.09 -34.83
N ARG A 730 10.08 2.39 -34.07
CA ARG A 730 11.43 2.85 -33.75
C ARG A 730 12.31 3.06 -34.99
N ARG A 731 12.10 2.27 -36.04
CA ARG A 731 12.80 2.40 -37.34
C ARG A 731 12.15 3.44 -38.29
N GLY A 732 11.12 4.15 -37.84
CA GLY A 732 10.38 5.12 -38.66
C GLY A 732 9.24 4.53 -39.50
N GLY A 733 9.00 3.22 -39.41
CA GLY A 733 7.95 2.50 -40.14
C GLY A 733 6.55 2.68 -39.55
N VAL A 734 6.07 3.93 -39.41
CA VAL A 734 4.83 4.27 -38.70
C VAL A 734 3.60 3.53 -39.27
N THR A 735 3.45 3.45 -40.60
CA THR A 735 2.32 2.75 -41.24
C THR A 735 2.32 1.25 -40.93
N ALA A 736 3.50 0.63 -40.99
CA ALA A 736 3.65 -0.79 -40.64
C ALA A 736 3.37 -1.02 -39.14
N ALA A 737 3.84 -0.14 -38.27
CA ALA A 737 3.54 -0.19 -36.85
C ALA A 737 2.02 -0.09 -36.56
N ARG A 738 1.30 0.79 -37.26
CA ARG A 738 -0.17 0.90 -37.15
C ARG A 738 -0.87 -0.39 -37.60
N GLY A 739 -0.44 -0.98 -38.72
CA GLY A 739 -0.97 -2.26 -39.19
C GLY A 739 -0.74 -3.40 -38.21
N LEU A 740 0.45 -3.46 -37.60
CA LEU A 740 0.78 -4.44 -36.57
C LEU A 740 -0.02 -4.24 -35.27
N LEU A 741 -0.30 -2.99 -34.88
CA LEU A 741 -1.21 -2.72 -33.75
C LEU A 741 -2.64 -3.18 -34.05
N ALA A 742 -3.14 -2.94 -35.26
CA ALA A 742 -4.47 -3.43 -35.67
C ALA A 742 -4.55 -4.96 -35.66
N LEU A 743 -3.50 -5.65 -36.13
CA LEU A 743 -3.39 -7.11 -36.02
C LEU A 743 -3.37 -7.56 -34.56
N GLY A 744 -2.63 -6.85 -33.69
CA GLY A 744 -2.60 -7.12 -32.25
C GLY A 744 -3.99 -7.05 -31.61
N ILE A 745 -4.77 -6.01 -31.95
CA ILE A 745 -6.15 -5.84 -31.44
C ILE A 745 -7.03 -7.01 -31.87
N LEU A 746 -7.02 -7.35 -33.17
CA LEU A 746 -7.82 -8.46 -33.71
C LEU A 746 -7.42 -9.80 -33.06
N ALA A 747 -6.12 -10.03 -32.86
CA ALA A 747 -5.62 -11.22 -32.19
C ALA A 747 -6.04 -11.25 -30.71
N SER A 748 -5.96 -10.14 -29.98
CA SER A 748 -6.45 -10.08 -28.59
C SER A 748 -7.95 -10.38 -28.49
N LEU A 749 -8.77 -9.86 -29.40
CA LEU A 749 -10.20 -10.15 -29.45
C LEU A 749 -10.49 -11.61 -29.84
N ALA A 750 -9.76 -12.16 -30.82
CA ALA A 750 -9.85 -13.56 -31.18
C ALA A 750 -9.39 -14.49 -30.05
N GLY A 751 -8.40 -14.06 -29.26
CA GLY A 751 -7.91 -14.78 -28.08
C GLY A 751 -8.96 -14.88 -26.97
N ILE A 752 -9.79 -13.85 -26.78
CA ILE A 752 -10.96 -13.91 -25.89
C ILE A 752 -11.90 -15.02 -26.34
N TRP A 753 -12.30 -14.98 -27.61
CA TRP A 753 -13.23 -15.97 -28.15
C TRP A 753 -12.68 -17.40 -28.03
N ALA A 754 -11.42 -17.62 -28.45
CA ALA A 754 -10.77 -18.92 -28.39
C ALA A 754 -10.60 -19.45 -26.96
N GLY A 755 -10.22 -18.58 -26.01
CA GLY A 755 -10.07 -18.96 -24.60
C GLY A 755 -11.37 -19.44 -23.98
N LEU A 756 -12.49 -18.80 -24.31
CA LEU A 756 -13.82 -19.20 -23.83
C LEU A 756 -14.33 -20.49 -24.46
N GLN A 757 -13.88 -20.86 -25.68
CA GLN A 757 -14.38 -22.06 -26.35
C GLN A 757 -14.06 -23.36 -25.59
N GLY A 758 -12.94 -23.45 -24.87
CA GLY A 758 -12.59 -24.66 -24.12
C GLY A 758 -13.71 -25.05 -23.15
N PRO A 759 -13.96 -24.24 -22.09
CA PRO A 759 -15.04 -24.51 -21.14
C PRO A 759 -16.44 -24.57 -21.77
N LEU A 760 -16.74 -23.71 -22.75
CA LEU A 760 -18.07 -23.67 -23.39
C LEU A 760 -18.36 -24.94 -24.21
N THR A 761 -17.38 -25.46 -24.94
CA THR A 761 -17.60 -26.62 -25.82
C THR A 761 -17.62 -27.95 -25.06
N THR A 762 -16.96 -28.02 -23.91
CA THR A 762 -17.03 -29.20 -23.02
C THR A 762 -18.23 -29.16 -22.08
N GLY A 763 -18.98 -28.04 -22.06
CA GLY A 763 -20.14 -27.88 -21.17
C GLY A 763 -19.73 -27.81 -19.69
N LEU A 764 -18.55 -27.26 -19.41
CA LEU A 764 -17.97 -27.20 -18.07
C LEU A 764 -18.83 -26.32 -17.16
N ASP A 765 -19.35 -26.90 -16.08
CA ASP A 765 -20.27 -26.26 -15.15
C ASP A 765 -19.55 -25.89 -13.84
N PRO A 766 -19.29 -24.59 -13.58
CA PRO A 766 -18.55 -24.14 -12.40
C PRO A 766 -19.30 -24.34 -11.08
N GLU A 767 -20.61 -24.65 -11.09
CA GLU A 767 -21.36 -24.87 -9.84
C GLU A 767 -21.19 -26.29 -9.29
N LEU A 768 -20.78 -27.26 -10.12
CA LEU A 768 -20.74 -28.68 -9.75
C LEU A 768 -19.55 -29.04 -8.87
N HIS A 769 -18.37 -28.48 -9.14
CA HIS A 769 -17.14 -28.84 -8.46
C HIS A 769 -16.10 -27.71 -8.52
N SER A 770 -15.14 -27.70 -7.59
CA SER A 770 -14.06 -26.68 -7.53
C SER A 770 -13.18 -26.65 -8.79
N TYR A 771 -12.95 -27.80 -9.42
CA TYR A 771 -12.18 -27.92 -10.68
C TYR A 771 -12.79 -27.11 -11.84
N PRO A 772 -14.05 -27.37 -12.28
CA PRO A 772 -14.74 -26.49 -13.23
C PRO A 772 -14.67 -25.00 -12.87
N ALA A 773 -14.91 -24.67 -11.59
CA ALA A 773 -14.90 -23.30 -11.11
C ALA A 773 -13.54 -22.63 -11.29
N ILE A 774 -12.44 -23.27 -10.86
CA ILE A 774 -11.10 -22.69 -10.95
C ILE A 774 -10.61 -22.60 -12.41
N VAL A 775 -11.00 -23.54 -13.28
CA VAL A 775 -10.72 -23.43 -14.72
C VAL A 775 -11.40 -22.20 -15.31
N TRP A 776 -12.68 -21.98 -14.98
CA TRP A 776 -13.41 -20.79 -15.41
C TRP A 776 -12.77 -19.50 -14.91
N VAL A 777 -12.34 -19.45 -13.64
CA VAL A 777 -11.62 -18.29 -13.08
C VAL A 777 -10.36 -17.97 -13.88
N LEU A 778 -9.51 -18.96 -14.18
CA LEU A 778 -8.27 -18.74 -14.93
C LEU A 778 -8.54 -18.27 -16.38
N VAL A 779 -9.56 -18.83 -17.03
CA VAL A 779 -9.98 -18.42 -18.38
C VAL A 779 -10.56 -17.00 -18.36
N ILE A 780 -11.45 -16.67 -17.42
CA ILE A 780 -12.06 -15.33 -17.29
C ILE A 780 -10.98 -14.30 -17.02
N TRP A 781 -10.07 -14.58 -16.08
CA TRP A 781 -8.93 -13.70 -15.80
C TRP A 781 -8.12 -13.42 -17.07
N THR A 782 -7.71 -14.46 -17.78
CA THR A 782 -6.86 -14.35 -18.97
C THR A 782 -7.57 -13.59 -20.10
N THR A 783 -8.86 -13.86 -20.31
CA THR A 783 -9.64 -13.21 -21.37
C THR A 783 -9.99 -11.77 -21.04
N ALA A 784 -10.29 -11.44 -19.77
CA ALA A 784 -10.47 -10.07 -19.32
C ALA A 784 -9.19 -9.23 -19.56
N HIS A 785 -8.02 -9.78 -19.23
CA HIS A 785 -6.73 -9.14 -19.49
C HIS A 785 -6.41 -9.03 -20.99
N ALA A 786 -6.83 -9.99 -21.82
CA ALA A 786 -6.74 -9.85 -23.27
C ALA A 786 -7.59 -8.67 -23.78
N GLY A 787 -8.76 -8.44 -23.17
CA GLY A 787 -9.63 -7.29 -23.45
C GLY A 787 -9.00 -5.95 -23.08
N VAL A 788 -8.41 -5.85 -21.88
CA VAL A 788 -7.62 -4.67 -21.47
C VAL A 788 -6.44 -4.44 -22.43
N GLY A 789 -5.78 -5.52 -22.86
CA GLY A 789 -4.72 -5.46 -23.87
C GLY A 789 -5.19 -4.87 -25.21
N ALA A 790 -6.39 -5.27 -25.68
CA ALA A 790 -6.99 -4.73 -26.89
C ALA A 790 -7.32 -3.22 -26.76
N ILE A 791 -7.84 -2.79 -25.60
CA ILE A 791 -8.10 -1.38 -25.30
C ILE A 791 -6.79 -0.58 -25.33
N MET A 792 -5.73 -1.08 -24.69
CA MET A 792 -4.42 -0.41 -24.63
C MET A 792 -3.75 -0.31 -26.01
N GLN A 793 -3.83 -1.37 -26.83
CA GLN A 793 -3.38 -1.34 -28.22
C GLN A 793 -4.20 -0.35 -29.05
N GLY A 794 -5.53 -0.33 -28.88
CA GLY A 794 -6.44 0.61 -29.53
C GLY A 794 -6.14 2.07 -29.18
N TYR A 795 -5.92 2.37 -27.90
CA TYR A 795 -5.48 3.69 -27.43
C TYR A 795 -4.15 4.11 -28.10
N THR A 796 -3.17 3.21 -28.15
CA THR A 796 -1.87 3.47 -28.76
C THR A 796 -1.98 3.72 -30.27
N LEU A 797 -2.83 2.94 -30.96
CA LEU A 797 -3.14 3.15 -32.36
C LEU A 797 -3.80 4.52 -32.58
N ALA A 798 -4.77 4.90 -31.76
CA ALA A 798 -5.43 6.20 -31.83
C ALA A 798 -4.45 7.37 -31.60
N ARG A 799 -3.54 7.24 -30.62
CA ARG A 799 -2.47 8.22 -30.36
C ARG A 799 -1.53 8.36 -31.57
N SER A 800 -1.16 7.26 -32.20
CA SER A 800 -0.36 7.26 -33.43
C SER A 800 -1.09 7.99 -34.58
N ILE A 801 -2.37 7.68 -34.80
CA ILE A 801 -3.18 8.29 -35.86
C ILE A 801 -3.34 9.80 -35.63
N ALA A 802 -3.57 10.23 -34.39
CA ALA A 802 -3.72 11.63 -34.01
C ALA A 802 -2.39 12.43 -33.97
N GLY A 803 -1.25 11.81 -34.35
CA GLY A 803 0.05 12.46 -34.34
C GLY A 803 0.60 12.75 -32.94
N ARG A 804 0.00 12.18 -31.89
CA ARG A 804 0.43 12.34 -30.49
C ARG A 804 1.49 11.32 -30.06
N MET A 805 1.77 10.34 -30.91
CA MET A 805 2.86 9.37 -30.74
C MET A 805 3.67 9.32 -32.04
N THR A 806 4.99 9.41 -31.92
CA THR A 806 5.93 9.39 -33.06
C THR A 806 7.05 8.38 -32.81
N PRO A 807 7.95 8.12 -33.77
CA PRO A 807 9.16 7.31 -33.53
C PRO A 807 10.04 7.81 -32.38
N THR A 808 10.06 9.13 -32.14
CA THR A 808 10.83 9.76 -31.06
C THR A 808 10.05 9.78 -29.74
N TYR A 809 8.73 10.02 -29.82
CA TYR A 809 7.83 10.13 -28.67
C TYR A 809 6.94 8.88 -28.58
N ASP A 810 7.55 7.75 -28.20
CA ASP A 810 6.96 6.39 -28.25
C ASP A 810 6.59 5.78 -26.88
N ALA A 811 6.38 6.59 -25.83
CA ALA A 811 6.17 6.10 -24.45
C ALA A 811 4.95 5.18 -24.33
N ASP A 812 3.85 5.53 -25.00
CA ASP A 812 2.63 4.72 -25.05
C ASP A 812 2.96 3.28 -25.52
N LEU A 813 3.64 3.17 -26.67
CA LEU A 813 4.01 1.89 -27.28
C LEU A 813 4.99 1.09 -26.41
N ARG A 814 5.93 1.78 -25.74
CA ARG A 814 6.87 1.16 -24.79
C ARG A 814 6.15 0.57 -23.58
N ASN A 815 5.17 1.29 -23.04
CA ASN A 815 4.42 0.87 -21.86
C ASN A 815 3.48 -0.31 -22.19
N ILE A 816 2.71 -0.24 -23.28
CA ILE A 816 1.83 -1.35 -23.66
C ILE A 816 2.62 -2.63 -24.00
N THR A 817 3.88 -2.49 -24.43
CA THR A 817 4.72 -3.68 -24.66
C THR A 817 5.04 -4.41 -23.35
N VAL A 818 5.21 -3.69 -22.23
CA VAL A 818 5.38 -4.30 -20.91
C VAL A 818 4.14 -5.09 -20.51
N TYR A 819 2.96 -4.48 -20.67
CA TYR A 819 1.68 -5.15 -20.45
C TYR A 819 1.57 -6.43 -21.29
N GLN A 820 1.94 -6.38 -22.57
CA GLN A 820 1.85 -7.55 -23.45
C GLN A 820 2.87 -8.65 -23.10
N HIS A 821 4.02 -8.33 -22.51
CA HIS A 821 4.92 -9.35 -21.96
C HIS A 821 4.26 -10.10 -20.80
N PHE A 822 3.58 -9.37 -19.91
CA PHE A 822 2.80 -9.96 -18.82
C PHE A 822 1.62 -10.80 -19.34
N MET A 823 0.86 -10.27 -20.30
CA MET A 823 -0.28 -10.97 -20.90
C MET A 823 0.15 -12.29 -21.57
N ALA A 824 1.30 -12.28 -22.27
CA ALA A 824 1.85 -13.49 -22.86
C ALA A 824 2.19 -14.54 -21.79
N LEU A 825 2.81 -14.14 -20.68
CA LEU A 825 3.11 -15.04 -19.56
C LEU A 825 1.82 -15.60 -18.93
N THR A 826 0.82 -14.75 -18.70
CA THR A 826 -0.50 -15.15 -18.18
C THR A 826 -1.15 -16.18 -19.08
N ALA A 827 -1.17 -15.95 -20.41
CA ALA A 827 -1.70 -16.91 -21.38
C ALA A 827 -0.94 -18.23 -21.39
N ILE A 828 0.40 -18.20 -21.33
CA ILE A 828 1.24 -19.41 -21.27
C ILE A 828 0.87 -20.24 -20.04
N VAL A 829 0.85 -19.61 -18.85
CA VAL A 829 0.57 -20.29 -17.60
C VAL A 829 -0.86 -20.84 -17.60
N THR A 830 -1.87 -20.02 -17.87
CA THR A 830 -3.27 -20.46 -17.88
C THR A 830 -3.49 -21.64 -18.82
N TYR A 831 -3.11 -21.51 -20.09
CA TYR A 831 -3.45 -22.52 -21.08
C TYR A 831 -2.59 -23.78 -20.98
N ALA A 832 -1.37 -23.68 -20.43
CA ALA A 832 -0.60 -24.86 -20.05
C ALA A 832 -1.22 -25.57 -18.82
N THR A 833 -1.62 -24.82 -17.80
CA THR A 833 -2.22 -25.36 -16.58
C THR A 833 -3.56 -26.06 -16.85
N ILE A 834 -4.44 -25.49 -17.67
CA ILE A 834 -5.76 -26.12 -17.90
C ILE A 834 -5.77 -27.11 -19.08
N GLY A 835 -4.85 -26.96 -20.05
CA GLY A 835 -4.88 -27.72 -21.30
C GLY A 835 -3.83 -28.81 -21.44
N LEU A 836 -2.68 -28.71 -20.75
CA LEU A 836 -1.57 -29.67 -20.83
C LEU A 836 -1.34 -30.40 -19.51
N PHE A 837 -1.38 -29.70 -18.38
CA PHE A 837 -1.12 -30.30 -17.07
C PHE A 837 -2.04 -31.49 -16.73
N PRO A 838 -3.36 -31.49 -17.06
CA PRO A 838 -4.21 -32.65 -16.82
C PRO A 838 -3.78 -33.93 -17.56
N GLY A 839 -2.95 -33.83 -18.59
CA GLY A 839 -2.41 -35.00 -19.31
C GLY A 839 -1.13 -35.58 -18.69
N VAL A 840 -0.54 -34.90 -17.69
CA VAL A 840 0.70 -35.31 -17.00
C VAL A 840 0.52 -35.48 -15.48
N ALA A 841 -0.53 -34.89 -14.90
CA ALA A 841 -1.00 -35.15 -13.55
C ALA A 841 -1.66 -36.54 -13.47
#